data_AF-G1WY05-F1
#
_entry.id   AF-G1WY05-F1
#
_cell.length_a   1.000
_cell.length_b   1.000
_cell.length_c   1.000
_cell.angle_alpha   90.00
_cell.angle_beta   90.00
_cell.angle_gamma   90.00
#
_symmetry.space_group_name_H-M   'P 1'
#
loop_
_entity.id
_entity.type
_entity.pdbx_description
1 polymer ?
#
loop_
_entity_poly.entity_id
_entity_poly.type
_entity_poly.pdbx_seq_one_letter_code
_entity_poly.pdbx_strand_id
1 'polypeptide(L)'
;MNAIPPILALPNEILAKIFGDNDLSDVDISRSIQVCKLFKENIQKFVGQKLTFAVDDISHSGWRFARCLLRNPEIGEHFANMTVEWHRRNWSDWKIDKEHWTKDWAWTGLEREKISALCKKWDINEKTKSIILGGKNSEALLPLLLCLTPNLKSLDLGEVDLSLVDLGTQAYRPGGETYSSALKLLSCEFDEDGDDDDDDRDYHRRNYNYRVQTAYYNCLSSYQPLDHSLFFFDNLRYKANGDIVGPKTLLPGLANLEFFKIAGPKNHKSSDELSLHQSECFLILLLPRIQSVEILSTFSHWDSHEPLSDGPSTLKRLTFIRGFDDRWGPERVAFFEKMSKITSNLERLYINATFSMFDGDPARFFEPIARVFLQNIKCLESSNILVNGGGFNEMGEWNFYEERRREVARKQKAFELIRGKLQTLKPPPIVVTSNKIIPNVLKHLNRSGVFNLMLSCKALYDICYPDLWASLCFGGRYDREYPRPSVTAEASHRLVKSFELSGAGGLENLERLELGQGFYIAVDDSDRSPNEILSALANQIELGNTPKLSHLSLDWTLMVARMRPRVEDEFHDPASLRFYRTIKEYSQKKTPEEFRLSLVFNLPSPPKVDPTSLLDTRNLKDLEVLLLWDENLAMATLAANSLVDILSGSPNLENVTLRTWIGVSYQPRGEIKKGVKQLWEALTGLQTVIGGLKNLRSLSIIDALSIHPSFLLTPPPACRSVSYRGKTTTLWWEQFANFPFSGIERMTLECTELDTAEGKAMKRITGQEWTPVEKLLLGDVKVSTLRWLNISPPSGGLGKEIGYKGYPKDFIKCMLKKNIQLSDECLRPLASQIAISYRAERAKVMENVFSMQMANLKTRLCAALDTYAEDTALQTLRETRSIGEEFQSEMRNKPVDMLVQQFENELGPEFIAKCTETLRVQLREGRPPSFSNPQRDQYDSDDSY
;
A
#
# COMPACT_ATOMS: atom_id res chain seq x y z
N MET A 1 14.48 -44.89 -6.44
CA MET A 1 13.08 -44.77 -5.96
C MET A 1 12.97 -45.53 -4.64
N ASN A 2 12.75 -44.83 -3.52
CA ASN A 2 12.50 -45.47 -2.22
C ASN A 2 10.99 -45.63 -2.06
N ALA A 3 10.49 -46.86 -1.90
CA ALA A 3 9.08 -47.13 -1.72
C ALA A 3 8.60 -46.56 -0.37
N ILE A 4 7.52 -45.77 -0.39
CA ILE A 4 6.85 -45.28 0.81
C ILE A 4 6.27 -46.49 1.55
N PRO A 5 6.45 -46.62 2.89
CA PRO A 5 5.86 -47.70 3.68
C PRO A 5 4.33 -47.78 3.47
N PRO A 6 3.74 -48.99 3.28
CA PRO A 6 2.33 -49.15 2.90
C PRO A 6 1.32 -48.44 3.82
N ILE A 7 1.66 -48.30 5.11
CA ILE A 7 0.78 -47.69 6.11
C ILE A 7 0.73 -46.15 6.02
N LEU A 8 1.77 -45.52 5.45
CA LEU A 8 1.80 -44.07 5.21
C LEU A 8 1.09 -43.69 3.90
N ALA A 9 0.68 -44.67 3.10
CA ALA A 9 -0.14 -44.47 1.90
C ALA A 9 -1.65 -44.53 2.20
N LEU A 10 -2.05 -44.81 3.44
CA LEU A 10 -3.45 -44.81 3.84
C LEU A 10 -4.01 -43.38 3.86
N PRO A 11 -5.17 -43.13 3.23
CA PRO A 11 -5.85 -41.85 3.33
C PRO A 11 -6.18 -41.51 4.79
N ASN A 12 -6.12 -40.22 5.15
CA ASN A 12 -6.42 -39.72 6.50
C ASN A 12 -7.80 -40.20 7.00
N GLU A 13 -8.73 -40.45 6.08
CA GLU A 13 -10.08 -40.93 6.33
C GLU A 13 -10.13 -42.39 6.83
N ILE A 14 -9.20 -43.25 6.36
CA ILE A 14 -9.10 -44.63 6.86
C ILE A 14 -8.43 -44.63 8.23
N LEU A 15 -7.39 -43.82 8.40
CA LEU A 15 -6.73 -43.64 9.70
C LEU A 15 -7.70 -43.07 10.74
N ALA A 16 -8.55 -42.12 10.34
CA ALA A 16 -9.65 -41.60 11.14
C ALA A 16 -10.63 -42.69 11.59
N LYS A 17 -11.04 -43.59 10.69
CA LYS A 17 -11.93 -44.71 11.05
C LYS A 17 -11.27 -45.70 12.00
N ILE A 18 -9.97 -45.95 11.84
CA ILE A 18 -9.20 -46.82 12.73
C ILE A 18 -9.07 -46.18 14.11
N PHE A 19 -8.68 -44.90 14.20
CA PHE A 19 -8.47 -44.22 15.48
C PHE A 19 -9.74 -43.73 16.18
N GLY A 20 -10.87 -43.67 15.45
CA GLY A 20 -12.20 -43.36 15.99
C GLY A 20 -13.00 -44.59 16.42
N ASP A 21 -12.43 -45.80 16.33
CA ASP A 21 -13.07 -47.02 16.79
C ASP A 21 -13.14 -47.05 18.32
N ASN A 22 -14.34 -47.28 18.87
CA ASN A 22 -14.58 -47.32 20.31
C ASN A 22 -13.87 -48.50 20.99
N ASP A 23 -13.39 -49.48 20.22
CA ASP A 23 -12.64 -50.63 20.73
C ASP A 23 -11.16 -50.31 21.02
N LEU A 24 -10.65 -49.15 20.62
CA LEU A 24 -9.29 -48.69 20.98
C LEU A 24 -9.28 -48.01 22.34
N SER A 25 -8.43 -48.49 23.24
CA SER A 25 -8.24 -47.86 24.55
C SER A 25 -7.44 -46.56 24.45
N ASP A 26 -7.59 -45.65 25.43
CA ASP A 26 -6.78 -44.42 25.52
C ASP A 26 -5.26 -44.69 25.49
N VAL A 27 -4.85 -45.88 25.95
CA VAL A 27 -3.46 -46.35 25.92
C VAL A 27 -3.01 -46.67 24.48
N ASP A 28 -3.88 -47.28 23.67
CA ASP A 28 -3.60 -47.60 22.27
C ASP A 28 -3.57 -46.35 21.39
N ILE A 29 -4.44 -45.38 21.69
CA ILE A 29 -4.43 -44.04 21.07
C ILE A 29 -3.12 -43.32 21.42
N SER A 30 -2.71 -43.32 22.69
CA SER A 30 -1.45 -42.69 23.14
C SER A 30 -0.21 -43.32 22.49
N ARG A 31 -0.21 -44.64 22.33
CA ARG A 31 0.86 -45.37 21.62
C ARG A 31 0.87 -45.02 20.13
N SER A 32 -0.30 -44.95 19.50
CA SER A 32 -0.43 -44.62 18.08
C SER A 32 0.03 -43.19 17.77
N ILE A 33 -0.18 -42.23 18.68
CA ILE A 33 0.39 -40.87 18.60
C ILE A 33 1.93 -40.88 18.52
N GLN A 34 2.58 -41.87 19.14
CA GLN A 34 4.04 -41.95 19.18
C GLN A 34 4.64 -42.64 17.96
N VAL A 35 3.83 -43.32 17.13
CA VAL A 35 4.30 -44.12 15.99
C VAL A 35 4.86 -43.24 14.87
N CYS A 36 4.11 -42.22 14.44
CA CYS A 36 4.57 -41.29 13.41
C CYS A 36 3.80 -39.96 13.44
N LYS A 37 4.35 -38.94 12.77
CA LYS A 37 3.74 -37.61 12.66
C LYS A 37 2.34 -37.67 12.04
N LEU A 38 2.12 -38.52 11.04
CA LEU A 38 0.82 -38.71 10.39
C LEU A 38 -0.25 -39.24 11.37
N PHE A 39 0.09 -40.22 12.20
CA PHE A 39 -0.84 -40.78 13.20
C PHE A 39 -1.09 -39.77 14.32
N LYS A 40 -0.03 -39.12 14.81
CA LYS A 40 -0.14 -38.01 15.76
C LYS A 40 -1.09 -36.93 15.26
N GLU A 41 -0.93 -36.49 14.01
CA GLU A 41 -1.78 -35.45 13.43
C GLU A 41 -3.23 -35.91 13.26
N ASN A 42 -3.47 -37.14 12.79
CA ASN A 42 -4.83 -37.68 12.65
C ASN A 42 -5.51 -37.90 14.02
N ILE A 43 -4.78 -38.42 15.01
CA ILE A 43 -5.31 -38.66 16.35
C ILE A 43 -5.52 -37.34 17.11
N GLN A 44 -4.59 -36.39 17.02
CA GLN A 44 -4.75 -35.06 17.64
C GLN A 44 -5.87 -34.25 16.98
N LYS A 45 -6.17 -34.48 15.70
CA LYS A 45 -7.38 -33.95 15.05
C LYS A 45 -8.67 -34.64 15.52
N PHE A 46 -8.58 -35.90 15.95
CA PHE A 46 -9.70 -36.67 16.48
C PHE A 46 -10.04 -36.33 17.94
N VAL A 47 -9.03 -36.07 18.78
CA VAL A 47 -9.21 -35.55 20.15
C VAL A 47 -9.58 -34.07 20.09
N GLY A 48 -10.82 -33.77 19.68
CA GLY A 48 -11.34 -32.39 19.54
C GLY A 48 -12.18 -32.09 18.29
N GLN A 49 -12.56 -33.10 17.50
CA GLN A 49 -13.62 -33.05 16.47
C GLN A 49 -13.70 -31.75 15.65
N LYS A 50 -12.61 -31.39 14.96
CA LYS A 50 -12.54 -30.25 14.03
C LYS A 50 -12.31 -30.75 12.60
N LEU A 51 -13.25 -30.45 11.71
CA LEU A 51 -13.16 -30.67 10.28
C LEU A 51 -12.63 -29.40 9.59
N THR A 52 -11.66 -29.53 8.70
CA THR A 52 -11.30 -28.46 7.75
C THR A 52 -11.83 -28.87 6.38
N PHE A 53 -12.74 -28.08 5.82
CA PHE A 53 -13.29 -28.25 4.48
C PHE A 53 -12.59 -27.27 3.52
N ALA A 54 -11.66 -27.78 2.72
CA ALA A 54 -10.91 -26.96 1.76
C ALA A 54 -11.66 -26.92 0.41
N VAL A 55 -12.21 -25.75 0.08
CA VAL A 55 -12.88 -25.44 -1.18
C VAL A 55 -11.83 -25.28 -2.27
N ASP A 56 -11.99 -26.06 -3.32
CA ASP A 56 -11.21 -26.06 -4.56
C ASP A 56 -9.72 -26.37 -4.34
N ASP A 57 -9.39 -27.12 -3.28
CA ASP A 57 -8.04 -27.64 -3.04
C ASP A 57 -7.65 -28.80 -3.97
N ILE A 58 -6.43 -28.74 -4.52
CA ILE A 58 -5.87 -29.66 -5.53
C ILE A 58 -5.87 -31.11 -5.04
N SER A 59 -5.74 -31.34 -3.73
CA SER A 59 -5.76 -32.69 -3.16
C SER A 59 -7.14 -33.34 -3.17
N HIS A 60 -8.18 -32.59 -3.58
CA HIS A 60 -9.55 -33.07 -3.69
C HIS A 60 -10.17 -33.50 -2.36
N SER A 61 -9.70 -32.96 -1.25
CA SER A 61 -10.08 -33.37 0.11
C SER A 61 -11.59 -33.26 0.36
N GLY A 62 -12.23 -32.17 -0.08
CA GLY A 62 -13.65 -31.91 0.16
C GLY A 62 -14.61 -32.97 -0.43
N TRP A 63 -14.49 -33.30 -1.72
CA TRP A 63 -15.40 -34.27 -2.35
C TRP A 63 -15.08 -35.71 -1.95
N ARG A 64 -13.80 -36.04 -1.72
CA ARG A 64 -13.38 -37.36 -1.20
C ARG A 64 -13.97 -37.60 0.18
N PHE A 65 -13.99 -36.57 1.00
CA PHE A 65 -14.61 -36.60 2.32
C PHE A 65 -16.13 -36.76 2.23
N ALA A 66 -16.82 -35.99 1.38
CA ALA A 66 -18.25 -36.18 1.12
C ALA A 66 -18.58 -37.62 0.66
N ARG A 67 -17.77 -38.19 -0.24
CA ARG A 67 -17.88 -39.60 -0.65
C ARG A 67 -17.72 -40.57 0.51
N CYS A 68 -16.81 -40.30 1.43
CA CYS A 68 -16.62 -41.11 2.64
C CYS A 68 -17.87 -41.10 3.52
N LEU A 69 -18.44 -39.92 3.78
CA LEU A 69 -19.67 -39.75 4.56
C LEU A 69 -20.90 -40.37 3.89
N LEU A 70 -21.00 -40.34 2.55
CA LEU A 70 -22.08 -41.03 1.83
C LEU A 70 -22.03 -42.57 1.99
N ARG A 71 -20.85 -43.12 2.29
CA ARG A 71 -20.67 -44.56 2.56
C ARG A 71 -20.87 -44.89 4.03
N ASN A 72 -20.43 -44.00 4.92
CA ASN A 72 -20.41 -44.17 6.39
C ASN A 72 -20.93 -42.88 7.06
N PRO A 73 -22.25 -42.61 7.02
CA PRO A 73 -22.81 -41.35 7.51
C PRO A 73 -22.59 -41.14 9.02
N GLU A 74 -22.45 -42.21 9.79
CA GLU A 74 -22.16 -42.19 11.23
C GLU A 74 -20.87 -41.43 11.56
N ILE A 75 -19.89 -41.42 10.65
CA ILE A 75 -18.64 -40.66 10.84
C ILE A 75 -18.93 -39.16 10.99
N GLY A 76 -19.95 -38.67 10.28
CA GLY A 76 -20.34 -37.27 10.30
C GLY A 76 -20.88 -36.80 11.65
N GLU A 77 -21.41 -37.72 12.47
CA GLU A 77 -21.90 -37.45 13.83
C GLU A 77 -20.77 -37.08 14.79
N HIS A 78 -19.52 -37.39 14.44
CA HIS A 78 -18.34 -37.07 15.23
C HIS A 78 -17.71 -35.71 14.91
N PHE A 79 -18.38 -34.82 14.17
CA PHE A 79 -17.84 -33.47 13.94
C PHE A 79 -18.66 -32.42 14.67
N ALA A 80 -18.03 -31.80 15.67
CA ALA A 80 -18.59 -30.67 16.42
C ALA A 80 -18.16 -29.32 15.85
N ASN A 81 -17.03 -29.26 15.12
CA ASN A 81 -16.52 -28.00 14.56
C ASN A 81 -16.13 -28.19 13.09
N MET A 82 -16.43 -27.19 12.26
CA MET A 82 -16.04 -27.15 10.85
C MET A 82 -15.42 -25.78 10.54
N THR A 83 -14.28 -25.78 9.87
CA THR A 83 -13.64 -24.58 9.32
C THR A 83 -13.52 -24.73 7.82
N VAL A 84 -13.88 -23.70 7.06
CA VAL A 84 -13.77 -23.66 5.60
C VAL A 84 -12.51 -22.90 5.22
N GLU A 85 -11.75 -23.45 4.28
CA GLU A 85 -10.60 -22.80 3.66
C GLU A 85 -10.85 -22.65 2.17
N TRP A 86 -10.44 -21.53 1.58
CA TRP A 86 -10.72 -21.18 0.18
C TRP A 86 -9.43 -21.24 -0.64
N HIS A 87 -9.39 -22.15 -1.61
CA HIS A 87 -8.26 -22.37 -2.52
C HIS A 87 -8.74 -22.18 -3.97
N ARG A 88 -9.32 -21.01 -4.26
CA ARG A 88 -9.91 -20.70 -5.57
C ARG A 88 -8.87 -20.77 -6.70
N ARG A 89 -9.36 -21.00 -7.92
CA ARG A 89 -8.50 -21.19 -9.10
C ARG A 89 -7.86 -19.86 -9.46
N ASN A 90 -6.54 -19.74 -9.30
CA ASN A 90 -5.83 -18.52 -9.69
C ASN A 90 -5.54 -18.54 -11.20
N TRP A 91 -5.99 -17.51 -11.91
CA TRP A 91 -5.69 -17.38 -13.33
C TRP A 91 -4.19 -17.25 -13.59
N SER A 92 -3.41 -16.53 -12.77
CA SER A 92 -2.00 -16.26 -13.11
C SER A 92 -1.17 -17.54 -13.25
N ASP A 93 -1.61 -18.61 -12.60
CA ASP A 93 -0.94 -19.89 -12.55
C ASP A 93 -1.25 -20.76 -13.79
N TRP A 94 -2.21 -20.36 -14.65
CA TRP A 94 -2.57 -21.10 -15.86
C TRP A 94 -1.42 -21.25 -16.85
N LYS A 95 -0.51 -20.27 -16.88
CA LYS A 95 0.69 -20.31 -17.72
C LYS A 95 1.77 -21.25 -17.18
N ILE A 96 1.67 -21.66 -15.92
CA ILE A 96 2.72 -22.38 -15.20
C ILE A 96 2.39 -23.88 -15.14
N ASP A 97 1.15 -24.29 -14.87
CA ASP A 97 0.72 -25.69 -15.09
C ASP A 97 -0.79 -25.90 -14.90
N LYS A 98 -1.44 -26.66 -15.80
CA LYS A 98 -2.84 -27.13 -15.59
C LYS A 98 -2.93 -28.14 -14.43
N GLU A 99 -1.81 -28.71 -13.99
CA GLU A 99 -1.76 -29.69 -12.91
C GLU A 99 -2.02 -29.10 -11.51
N HIS A 100 -1.93 -27.79 -11.33
CA HIS A 100 -2.13 -27.13 -10.04
C HIS A 100 -3.59 -26.76 -9.75
N TRP A 101 -4.57 -27.32 -10.48
CA TRP A 101 -5.98 -27.01 -10.24
C TRP A 101 -6.80 -28.22 -9.85
N THR A 102 -7.86 -27.91 -9.09
CA THR A 102 -8.91 -28.86 -8.76
C THR A 102 -9.67 -29.26 -10.01
N LYS A 103 -9.38 -30.48 -10.46
CA LYS A 103 -10.09 -31.20 -11.53
C LYS A 103 -11.56 -31.42 -11.18
N ASP A 104 -12.38 -31.56 -12.20
CA ASP A 104 -13.77 -31.99 -12.01
C ASP A 104 -13.82 -33.38 -11.37
N TRP A 105 -14.86 -33.64 -10.58
CA TRP A 105 -15.09 -34.96 -10.00
C TRP A 105 -16.39 -35.58 -10.51
N ALA A 106 -16.42 -36.91 -10.55
CA ALA A 106 -17.59 -37.67 -10.96
C ALA A 106 -18.07 -38.58 -9.83
N TRP A 107 -19.38 -38.60 -9.62
CA TRP A 107 -20.06 -39.51 -8.70
C TRP A 107 -20.42 -40.82 -9.41
N THR A 108 -20.31 -41.94 -8.68
CA THR A 108 -20.86 -43.23 -9.15
C THR A 108 -22.39 -43.18 -9.21
N GLY A 109 -23.03 -44.07 -9.98
CA GLY A 109 -24.50 -44.12 -10.05
C GLY A 109 -25.17 -44.21 -8.68
N LEU A 110 -24.67 -45.09 -7.81
CA LEU A 110 -25.16 -45.26 -6.44
C LEU A 110 -24.95 -43.99 -5.59
N GLU A 111 -23.81 -43.32 -5.72
CA GLU A 111 -23.56 -42.05 -5.01
C GLU A 111 -24.51 -40.95 -5.49
N ARG A 112 -24.78 -40.85 -6.80
CA ARG A 112 -25.75 -39.89 -7.37
C ARG A 112 -27.16 -40.12 -6.83
N GLU A 113 -27.60 -41.37 -6.72
CA GLU A 113 -28.89 -41.73 -6.14
C GLU A 113 -28.97 -41.32 -4.66
N LYS A 114 -27.93 -41.62 -3.87
CA LYS A 114 -27.84 -41.22 -2.46
C LYS A 114 -27.86 -39.71 -2.28
N ILE A 115 -27.05 -38.98 -3.06
CA ILE A 115 -27.02 -37.51 -3.04
C ILE A 115 -28.41 -36.98 -3.39
N SER A 116 -29.03 -37.48 -4.45
CA SER A 116 -30.36 -37.04 -4.87
C SER A 116 -31.43 -37.30 -3.81
N ALA A 117 -31.35 -38.45 -3.12
CA ALA A 117 -32.23 -38.78 -2.02
C ALA A 117 -32.04 -37.84 -0.82
N LEU A 118 -30.79 -37.50 -0.46
CA LEU A 118 -30.48 -36.53 0.59
C LEU A 118 -30.95 -35.12 0.22
N CYS A 119 -30.67 -34.66 -0.99
CA CYS A 119 -31.13 -33.35 -1.48
C CYS A 119 -32.65 -33.27 -1.45
N LYS A 120 -33.36 -34.32 -1.88
CA LYS A 120 -34.83 -34.38 -1.82
C LYS A 120 -35.35 -34.41 -0.37
N LYS A 121 -34.69 -35.17 0.53
CA LYS A 121 -35.08 -35.30 1.93
C LYS A 121 -35.00 -33.95 2.66
N TRP A 122 -33.94 -33.20 2.41
CA TRP A 122 -33.66 -31.93 3.09
C TRP A 122 -34.00 -30.70 2.26
N ASP A 123 -34.65 -30.89 1.11
CA ASP A 123 -35.12 -29.82 0.22
C ASP A 123 -33.99 -28.87 -0.23
N ILE A 124 -32.81 -29.44 -0.51
CA ILE A 124 -31.66 -28.70 -1.04
C ILE A 124 -32.03 -28.09 -2.39
N ASN A 125 -31.67 -26.82 -2.58
CA ASN A 125 -31.93 -26.05 -3.79
C ASN A 125 -31.50 -26.84 -5.06
N GLU A 126 -32.37 -26.89 -6.07
CA GLU A 126 -32.11 -27.68 -7.29
C GLU A 126 -30.86 -27.20 -8.06
N LYS A 127 -30.52 -25.91 -8.02
CA LYS A 127 -29.25 -25.39 -8.55
C LYS A 127 -28.08 -25.99 -7.78
N THR A 128 -28.06 -25.89 -6.45
CA THR A 128 -27.00 -26.48 -5.61
C THR A 128 -26.86 -27.97 -5.86
N LYS A 129 -27.96 -28.72 -5.91
CA LYS A 129 -27.98 -30.16 -6.24
C LYS A 129 -27.39 -30.43 -7.63
N SER A 130 -27.74 -29.64 -8.64
CA SER A 130 -27.17 -29.77 -9.99
C SER A 130 -25.66 -29.59 -9.98
N ILE A 131 -25.14 -28.59 -9.26
CA ILE A 131 -23.69 -28.34 -9.15
C ILE A 131 -22.97 -29.43 -8.36
N ILE A 132 -23.56 -29.92 -7.26
CA ILE A 132 -23.05 -31.08 -6.52
C ILE A 132 -22.88 -32.26 -7.47
N LEU A 133 -23.93 -32.61 -8.23
CA LEU A 133 -23.93 -33.77 -9.13
C LEU A 133 -23.03 -33.59 -10.36
N GLY A 134 -22.86 -32.34 -10.82
CA GLY A 134 -22.01 -31.96 -11.95
C GLY A 134 -20.52 -31.92 -11.62
N GLY A 135 -20.16 -31.65 -10.36
CA GLY A 135 -18.80 -31.81 -9.84
C GLY A 135 -17.80 -30.74 -10.27
N LYS A 136 -18.22 -29.46 -10.28
CA LYS A 136 -17.46 -28.32 -10.84
C LYS A 136 -16.98 -27.27 -9.83
N ASN A 137 -17.83 -26.88 -8.88
CA ASN A 137 -17.53 -25.90 -7.83
C ASN A 137 -17.71 -26.58 -6.48
N SER A 138 -16.61 -26.82 -5.77
CA SER A 138 -16.67 -27.65 -4.57
C SER A 138 -17.34 -26.98 -3.37
N GLU A 139 -17.52 -25.65 -3.40
CA GLU A 139 -18.31 -24.93 -2.38
C GLU A 139 -19.74 -25.47 -2.27
N ALA A 140 -20.33 -25.92 -3.39
CA ALA A 140 -21.67 -26.54 -3.42
C ALA A 140 -21.79 -27.80 -2.55
N LEU A 141 -20.67 -28.42 -2.15
CA LEU A 141 -20.66 -29.58 -1.25
C LEU A 141 -20.93 -29.21 0.20
N LEU A 142 -20.76 -27.94 0.59
CA LEU A 142 -20.95 -27.52 1.98
C LEU A 142 -22.38 -27.79 2.49
N PRO A 143 -23.47 -27.42 1.76
CA PRO A 143 -24.83 -27.83 2.13
C PRO A 143 -25.01 -29.35 2.26
N LEU A 144 -24.38 -30.15 1.39
CA LEU A 144 -24.44 -31.61 1.48
C LEU A 144 -23.72 -32.13 2.74
N LEU A 145 -22.57 -31.56 3.08
CA LEU A 145 -21.84 -31.92 4.30
C LEU A 145 -22.66 -31.58 5.55
N LEU A 146 -23.36 -30.44 5.57
CA LEU A 146 -24.24 -30.07 6.67
C LEU A 146 -25.43 -31.03 6.86
N CYS A 147 -25.86 -31.74 5.81
CA CYS A 147 -26.84 -32.84 5.93
C CYS A 147 -26.26 -34.07 6.63
N LEU A 148 -24.95 -34.25 6.56
CA LEU A 148 -24.22 -35.42 7.03
C LEU A 148 -23.51 -35.16 8.37
N THR A 149 -23.46 -33.92 8.87
CA THR A 149 -22.82 -33.58 10.16
C THR A 149 -23.84 -33.05 11.18
N PRO A 150 -24.75 -33.89 11.70
CA PRO A 150 -25.88 -33.43 12.52
C PRO A 150 -25.49 -32.84 13.89
N ASN A 151 -24.29 -33.14 14.40
CA ASN A 151 -23.83 -32.69 15.72
C ASN A 151 -22.92 -31.45 15.66
N LEU A 152 -22.90 -30.75 14.53
CA LEU A 152 -22.08 -29.56 14.34
C LEU A 152 -22.53 -28.43 15.28
N LYS A 153 -21.57 -27.91 16.06
CA LYS A 153 -21.75 -26.80 17.01
C LYS A 153 -21.05 -25.51 16.56
N SER A 154 -19.96 -25.61 15.81
CA SER A 154 -19.20 -24.45 15.33
C SER A 154 -18.96 -24.53 13.82
N LEU A 155 -19.21 -23.44 13.11
CA LEU A 155 -18.92 -23.28 11.69
C LEU A 155 -18.16 -21.97 11.46
N ASP A 156 -16.90 -22.07 11.04
CA ASP A 156 -16.08 -20.93 10.62
C ASP A 156 -15.92 -20.99 9.10
N LEU A 157 -16.59 -20.12 8.36
CA LEU A 157 -16.47 -20.03 6.91
C LEU A 157 -15.14 -19.44 6.44
N GLY A 158 -14.24 -19.05 7.34
CA GLY A 158 -12.92 -18.53 6.97
C GLY A 158 -12.99 -17.21 6.21
N GLU A 159 -11.93 -16.89 5.47
CA GLU A 159 -11.84 -15.72 4.59
C GLU A 159 -12.47 -16.05 3.24
N VAL A 160 -13.75 -15.73 3.11
CA VAL A 160 -14.56 -16.06 1.95
C VAL A 160 -13.99 -15.46 0.68
N ASP A 161 -13.81 -16.31 -0.31
CA ASP A 161 -13.51 -15.92 -1.69
C ASP A 161 -14.66 -16.34 -2.61
N LEU A 162 -15.43 -15.33 -3.04
CA LEU A 162 -16.62 -15.50 -3.87
C LEU A 162 -16.28 -15.85 -5.33
N SER A 163 -15.06 -15.53 -5.77
CA SER A 163 -14.66 -15.74 -7.16
C SER A 163 -14.28 -17.20 -7.37
N LEU A 164 -14.99 -17.92 -8.24
CA LEU A 164 -14.60 -19.30 -8.59
C LEU A 164 -13.20 -19.34 -9.24
N VAL A 165 -12.88 -18.27 -9.99
CA VAL A 165 -11.57 -18.03 -10.59
C VAL A 165 -11.09 -16.67 -10.10
N ASP A 166 -10.01 -16.63 -9.32
CA ASP A 166 -9.34 -15.39 -8.93
C ASP A 166 -8.68 -14.81 -10.18
N LEU A 167 -9.08 -13.60 -10.58
CA LEU A 167 -8.54 -12.84 -11.72
C LEU A 167 -7.40 -11.88 -11.31
N GLY A 168 -6.96 -11.91 -10.06
CA GLY A 168 -5.84 -11.17 -9.50
C GLY A 168 -6.12 -9.70 -9.21
N THR A 169 -5.67 -9.22 -8.05
CA THR A 169 -5.87 -7.83 -7.58
C THR A 169 -5.20 -6.74 -8.44
N GLN A 170 -4.33 -7.10 -9.38
CA GLN A 170 -3.66 -6.12 -10.26
C GLN A 170 -4.49 -5.74 -11.48
N ALA A 171 -5.56 -6.48 -11.78
CA ALA A 171 -6.41 -6.24 -12.92
C ALA A 171 -7.59 -5.33 -12.52
N TYR A 172 -7.33 -4.05 -12.23
CA TYR A 172 -8.40 -3.05 -12.04
C TYR A 172 -9.36 -2.97 -13.25
N ARG A 173 -8.90 -3.45 -14.42
CA ARG A 173 -9.73 -3.94 -15.53
C ARG A 173 -9.01 -5.15 -16.15
N PRO A 174 -9.46 -6.39 -15.94
CA PRO A 174 -8.90 -7.54 -16.64
C PRO A 174 -9.05 -7.33 -18.15
N GLY A 175 -7.98 -7.55 -18.90
CA GLY A 175 -8.07 -7.54 -20.36
C GLY A 175 -8.87 -8.74 -20.86
N GLY A 176 -9.34 -8.70 -22.12
CA GLY A 176 -10.07 -9.83 -22.74
C GLY A 176 -9.31 -11.15 -22.68
N GLU A 177 -7.97 -11.13 -22.74
CA GLU A 177 -7.13 -12.32 -22.57
C GLU A 177 -7.33 -13.00 -21.21
N THR A 178 -7.52 -12.23 -20.13
CA THR A 178 -7.74 -12.77 -18.79
C THR A 178 -9.09 -13.50 -18.72
N TYR A 179 -10.15 -12.91 -19.29
CA TYR A 179 -11.48 -13.55 -19.35
C TYR A 179 -11.52 -14.75 -20.30
N SER A 180 -10.87 -14.68 -21.47
CA SER A 180 -10.78 -15.80 -22.43
C SER A 180 -10.03 -16.97 -21.79
N SER A 181 -8.94 -16.68 -21.07
CA SER A 181 -8.23 -17.70 -20.29
C SER A 181 -9.15 -18.31 -19.24
N ALA A 182 -9.85 -17.49 -18.44
CA ALA A 182 -10.80 -17.95 -17.43
C ALA A 182 -11.92 -18.85 -18.00
N LEU A 183 -12.48 -18.49 -19.16
CA LEU A 183 -13.46 -19.29 -19.91
C LEU A 183 -12.91 -20.66 -20.31
N LYS A 184 -11.69 -20.68 -20.87
CA LYS A 184 -10.98 -21.93 -21.19
C LYS A 184 -10.76 -22.79 -19.93
N LEU A 185 -10.54 -22.17 -18.76
CA LEU A 185 -10.38 -22.91 -17.49
C LEU A 185 -11.70 -23.57 -17.06
N LEU A 186 -12.81 -22.89 -17.27
CA LEU A 186 -14.15 -23.39 -16.95
C LEU A 186 -14.67 -24.40 -17.99
N SER A 187 -13.88 -24.71 -19.02
CA SER A 187 -14.27 -25.54 -20.17
C SER A 187 -15.48 -24.97 -20.91
N CYS A 188 -15.57 -23.64 -20.98
CA CYS A 188 -16.57 -22.92 -21.77
C CYS A 188 -15.93 -22.49 -23.09
N GLU A 189 -16.45 -22.99 -24.21
CA GLU A 189 -16.04 -22.57 -25.54
C GLU A 189 -16.53 -21.14 -25.79
N PHE A 190 -15.66 -20.31 -26.36
CA PHE A 190 -15.98 -18.95 -26.80
C PHE A 190 -15.41 -18.78 -28.19
N ASP A 191 -16.28 -18.56 -29.16
CA ASP A 191 -15.89 -18.35 -30.55
C ASP A 191 -15.18 -16.99 -30.67
N GLU A 192 -13.85 -17.04 -30.85
CA GLU A 192 -13.01 -15.86 -31.04
C GLU A 192 -13.16 -15.26 -32.46
N ASP A 193 -13.74 -16.02 -33.40
CA ASP A 193 -13.81 -15.74 -34.84
C ASP A 193 -15.02 -14.87 -35.21
N GLY A 194 -15.07 -13.65 -34.66
CA GLY A 194 -15.90 -12.59 -35.22
C GLY A 194 -15.17 -11.89 -36.36
N ASP A 195 -15.33 -12.41 -37.59
CA ASP A 195 -14.83 -11.80 -38.83
C ASP A 195 -15.55 -10.47 -39.12
N ASP A 196 -15.15 -9.39 -38.45
CA ASP A 196 -15.58 -8.03 -38.79
C ASP A 196 -14.37 -7.25 -39.34
N ASP A 197 -14.31 -7.11 -40.66
CA ASP A 197 -13.27 -6.41 -41.45
C ASP A 197 -13.30 -4.86 -41.33
N ASP A 198 -13.78 -4.31 -40.20
CA ASP A 198 -13.92 -2.85 -40.02
C ASP A 198 -12.65 -2.21 -39.38
N ASP A 199 -12.20 -1.10 -39.96
CA ASP A 199 -10.91 -0.43 -39.69
C ASP A 199 -10.73 0.19 -38.27
N ASP A 200 -11.70 0.04 -37.35
CA ASP A 200 -11.65 0.68 -36.00
C ASP A 200 -11.17 -0.28 -34.89
N ARG A 201 -9.85 -0.50 -34.82
CA ARG A 201 -9.20 -1.41 -33.86
C ARG A 201 -9.54 -1.13 -32.38
N ASP A 202 -9.76 0.13 -32.00
CA ASP A 202 -10.04 0.49 -30.60
C ASP A 202 -11.49 0.17 -30.21
N TYR A 203 -12.43 0.33 -31.15
CA TYR A 203 -13.82 -0.09 -30.97
C TYR A 203 -13.92 -1.63 -30.87
N HIS A 204 -13.25 -2.36 -31.76
CA HIS A 204 -13.22 -3.83 -31.73
C HIS A 204 -12.62 -4.37 -30.44
N ARG A 205 -11.51 -3.78 -29.94
CA ARG A 205 -10.89 -4.22 -28.69
C ARG A 205 -11.82 -4.05 -27.48
N ARG A 206 -12.60 -2.95 -27.43
CA ARG A 206 -13.59 -2.74 -26.35
C ARG A 206 -14.77 -3.70 -26.48
N ASN A 207 -15.27 -3.90 -27.69
CA ASN A 207 -16.40 -4.80 -27.95
C ASN A 207 -16.02 -6.27 -27.68
N TYR A 208 -14.82 -6.69 -28.09
CA TYR A 208 -14.27 -8.02 -27.78
C TYR A 208 -14.17 -8.23 -26.27
N ASN A 209 -13.54 -7.31 -25.54
CA ASN A 209 -13.44 -7.41 -24.08
C ASN A 209 -14.82 -7.54 -23.41
N TYR A 210 -15.81 -6.77 -23.88
CA TYR A 210 -17.18 -6.83 -23.39
C TYR A 210 -17.86 -8.18 -23.69
N ARG A 211 -17.71 -8.70 -24.93
CA ARG A 211 -18.25 -10.01 -25.33
C ARG A 211 -17.65 -11.15 -24.53
N VAL A 212 -16.32 -11.18 -24.38
CA VAL A 212 -15.62 -12.22 -23.61
C VAL A 212 -15.98 -12.11 -22.12
N GLN A 213 -16.06 -10.89 -21.57
CA GLN A 213 -16.50 -10.68 -20.18
C GLN A 213 -17.93 -11.16 -19.97
N THR A 214 -18.85 -10.86 -20.90
CA THR A 214 -20.25 -11.31 -20.85
C THR A 214 -20.34 -12.83 -20.92
N ALA A 215 -19.59 -13.46 -21.84
CA ALA A 215 -19.52 -14.91 -21.95
C ALA A 215 -18.95 -15.55 -20.67
N TYR A 216 -17.92 -14.94 -20.08
CA TYR A 216 -17.36 -15.36 -18.80
C TYR A 216 -18.42 -15.34 -17.69
N TYR A 217 -19.14 -14.24 -17.52
CA TYR A 217 -20.20 -14.17 -16.50
C TYR A 217 -21.37 -15.12 -16.76
N ASN A 218 -21.74 -15.36 -18.02
CA ASN A 218 -22.76 -16.35 -18.38
C ASN A 218 -22.30 -17.79 -18.09
N CYS A 219 -21.03 -18.10 -18.35
CA CYS A 219 -20.43 -19.37 -17.99
C CYS A 219 -20.34 -19.51 -16.45
N LEU A 220 -19.93 -18.46 -15.75
CA LEU A 220 -19.76 -18.43 -14.31
C LEU A 220 -21.10 -18.60 -13.57
N SER A 221 -22.17 -17.95 -14.02
CA SER A 221 -23.53 -18.10 -13.46
C SER A 221 -24.06 -19.53 -13.57
N SER A 222 -23.53 -20.32 -14.51
CA SER A 222 -23.83 -21.75 -14.58
C SER A 222 -23.25 -22.54 -13.41
N TYR A 223 -22.19 -22.05 -12.75
CA TYR A 223 -21.47 -22.70 -11.65
C TYR A 223 -21.53 -21.96 -10.30
N GLN A 224 -22.22 -20.83 -10.24
CA GLN A 224 -22.42 -20.02 -9.04
C GLN A 224 -23.84 -20.18 -8.46
N PRO A 225 -24.03 -19.77 -7.18
CA PRO A 225 -25.34 -19.59 -6.55
C PRO A 225 -26.26 -18.64 -7.34
N LEU A 226 -27.57 -18.71 -7.07
CA LEU A 226 -28.60 -18.01 -7.87
C LEU A 226 -28.64 -16.50 -7.62
N ASP A 227 -28.68 -16.10 -6.35
CA ASP A 227 -28.87 -14.70 -5.92
C ASP A 227 -27.99 -14.34 -4.71
N HIS A 228 -27.22 -15.30 -4.19
CA HIS A 228 -26.39 -15.14 -3.00
C HIS A 228 -24.91 -15.26 -3.35
N SER A 229 -24.06 -14.79 -2.45
CA SER A 229 -22.61 -14.88 -2.59
C SER A 229 -22.11 -16.34 -2.51
N LEU A 230 -22.81 -17.22 -1.77
CA LEU A 230 -22.41 -18.62 -1.51
C LEU A 230 -23.59 -19.63 -1.60
N PHE A 231 -23.35 -20.86 -2.08
CA PHE A 231 -24.35 -21.96 -2.03
C PHE A 231 -24.78 -22.29 -0.60
N PHE A 232 -23.95 -22.01 0.39
CA PHE A 232 -24.36 -22.06 1.80
C PHE A 232 -25.63 -21.24 2.08
N PHE A 233 -25.72 -20.00 1.59
CA PHE A 233 -26.86 -19.11 1.84
C PHE A 233 -28.08 -19.44 0.98
N ASP A 234 -27.89 -19.94 -0.25
CA ASP A 234 -28.96 -20.48 -1.12
C ASP A 234 -29.80 -21.59 -0.43
N ASN A 235 -29.22 -22.26 0.57
CA ASN A 235 -29.81 -23.38 1.29
C ASN A 235 -30.20 -23.01 2.73
N LEU A 236 -30.36 -21.72 3.01
CA LEU A 236 -31.04 -21.22 4.20
C LEU A 236 -32.47 -20.81 3.84
N ARG A 237 -33.36 -20.80 4.83
CA ARG A 237 -34.76 -20.44 4.64
C ARG A 237 -34.95 -18.94 4.86
N TYR A 238 -35.46 -18.22 3.86
CA TYR A 238 -35.65 -16.75 3.91
C TYR A 238 -36.88 -16.29 3.13
N LYS A 239 -37.32 -15.04 3.32
CA LYS A 239 -38.41 -14.42 2.55
C LYS A 239 -37.83 -13.47 1.51
N ALA A 240 -38.18 -13.67 0.25
CA ALA A 240 -37.83 -12.77 -0.85
C ALA A 240 -39.09 -12.41 -1.63
N ASN A 241 -39.36 -11.11 -1.80
CA ASN A 241 -40.51 -10.61 -2.55
C ASN A 241 -41.87 -11.18 -2.11
N GLY A 242 -42.01 -11.53 -0.83
CA GLY A 242 -43.23 -12.14 -0.30
C GLY A 242 -43.20 -13.67 -0.20
N ASP A 243 -42.38 -14.32 -1.03
CA ASP A 243 -42.29 -15.77 -1.10
C ASP A 243 -41.24 -16.34 -0.15
N ILE A 244 -41.51 -17.54 0.36
CA ILE A 244 -40.56 -18.30 1.17
C ILE A 244 -39.64 -19.08 0.23
N VAL A 245 -38.35 -18.76 0.27
CA VAL A 245 -37.29 -19.42 -0.50
C VAL A 245 -36.40 -20.23 0.44
N GLY A 246 -35.82 -21.31 -0.09
CA GLY A 246 -34.95 -22.23 0.65
C GLY A 246 -35.67 -23.47 1.21
N PRO A 247 -34.95 -24.34 1.92
CA PRO A 247 -35.47 -25.64 2.33
C PRO A 247 -36.59 -25.52 3.37
N LYS A 248 -37.62 -26.37 3.25
CA LYS A 248 -38.70 -26.47 4.24
C LYS A 248 -38.20 -26.83 5.65
N THR A 249 -37.16 -27.65 5.72
CA THR A 249 -36.55 -28.13 6.96
C THR A 249 -35.11 -27.66 7.06
N LEU A 250 -34.72 -27.17 8.24
CA LEU A 250 -33.33 -26.76 8.51
C LEU A 250 -32.40 -27.96 8.36
N LEU A 251 -31.23 -27.75 7.73
CA LEU A 251 -30.22 -28.78 7.59
C LEU A 251 -29.75 -29.27 8.97
N PRO A 252 -29.56 -30.58 9.20
CA PRO A 252 -29.18 -31.14 10.49
C PRO A 252 -28.01 -30.45 11.18
N GLY A 253 -26.92 -30.20 10.45
CA GLY A 253 -25.73 -29.52 10.98
C GLY A 253 -25.94 -28.06 11.36
N LEU A 254 -27.03 -27.43 10.91
CA LEU A 254 -27.40 -26.08 11.32
C LEU A 254 -28.33 -26.06 12.54
N ALA A 255 -29.07 -27.14 12.79
CA ALA A 255 -30.00 -27.23 13.91
C ALA A 255 -29.31 -27.16 15.28
N ASN A 256 -28.03 -27.55 15.34
CA ASN A 256 -27.23 -27.57 16.56
C ASN A 256 -26.13 -26.49 16.60
N LEU A 257 -26.10 -25.59 15.63
CA LEU A 257 -25.04 -24.61 15.51
C LEU A 257 -25.12 -23.56 16.63
N GLU A 258 -24.07 -23.47 17.44
CA GLU A 258 -23.91 -22.54 18.56
C GLU A 258 -22.97 -21.38 18.21
N PHE A 259 -21.99 -21.61 17.34
CA PHE A 259 -20.98 -20.64 16.95
C PHE A 259 -20.88 -20.54 15.43
N PHE A 260 -20.93 -19.31 14.92
CA PHE A 260 -20.71 -19.04 13.51
C PHE A 260 -19.70 -17.92 13.32
N LYS A 261 -18.81 -18.09 12.36
CA LYS A 261 -17.84 -17.09 11.97
C LYS A 261 -17.73 -17.02 10.46
N ILE A 262 -17.59 -15.81 9.94
CA ILE A 262 -17.34 -15.54 8.52
C ILE A 262 -16.39 -14.34 8.41
N ALA A 263 -15.42 -14.39 7.51
CA ALA A 263 -14.51 -13.27 7.26
C ALA A 263 -14.50 -12.89 5.79
N GLY A 264 -14.38 -11.59 5.52
CA GLY A 264 -14.15 -11.08 4.17
C GLY A 264 -12.68 -11.23 3.77
N PRO A 265 -12.37 -11.19 2.47
CA PRO A 265 -11.02 -11.40 1.98
C PRO A 265 -10.06 -10.27 2.45
N LYS A 266 -8.84 -10.62 2.87
CA LYS A 266 -7.85 -9.68 3.44
C LYS A 266 -7.27 -8.65 2.48
N ASN A 267 -7.25 -8.94 1.17
CA ASN A 267 -6.39 -8.23 0.20
C ASN A 267 -7.13 -7.34 -0.81
N HIS A 268 -8.47 -7.29 -0.82
CA HIS A 268 -9.18 -6.46 -1.80
C HIS A 268 -9.24 -5.00 -1.35
N LYS A 269 -8.31 -4.21 -1.87
CA LYS A 269 -8.28 -2.75 -1.77
C LYS A 269 -9.23 -2.05 -2.77
N SER A 270 -9.90 -2.80 -3.65
CA SER A 270 -10.71 -2.22 -4.72
C SER A 270 -12.08 -2.90 -4.82
N SER A 271 -13.11 -2.05 -4.76
CA SER A 271 -14.46 -2.15 -5.32
C SER A 271 -15.45 -3.19 -4.78
N ASP A 272 -16.57 -2.63 -4.29
CA ASP A 272 -17.97 -3.05 -4.12
C ASP A 272 -18.47 -4.46 -4.55
N GLU A 273 -17.77 -5.18 -5.43
CA GLU A 273 -18.29 -6.38 -6.12
C GLU A 273 -18.10 -7.70 -5.34
N LEU A 274 -17.31 -7.72 -4.26
CA LEU A 274 -16.99 -8.95 -3.50
C LEU A 274 -17.39 -8.89 -2.02
N SER A 275 -18.34 -8.03 -1.67
CA SER A 275 -18.83 -7.98 -0.29
C SER A 275 -19.89 -9.06 -0.04
N LEU A 276 -20.04 -9.47 1.22
CA LEU A 276 -21.17 -10.31 1.62
C LEU A 276 -22.44 -9.46 1.61
N HIS A 277 -23.55 -10.03 1.13
CA HIS A 277 -24.83 -9.33 1.20
C HIS A 277 -25.31 -9.29 2.65
N GLN A 278 -25.83 -8.15 3.10
CA GLN A 278 -26.27 -7.97 4.49
C GLN A 278 -27.41 -8.93 4.89
N SER A 279 -28.26 -9.26 3.92
CA SER A 279 -29.37 -10.21 4.03
C SER A 279 -28.92 -11.60 4.48
N GLU A 280 -27.73 -12.04 4.05
CA GLU A 280 -27.20 -13.37 4.30
C GLU A 280 -26.90 -13.59 5.79
N CYS A 281 -26.41 -12.54 6.46
CA CYS A 281 -26.07 -12.59 7.88
C CYS A 281 -27.32 -12.72 8.77
N PHE A 282 -28.46 -12.12 8.40
CA PHE A 282 -29.69 -12.19 9.21
C PHE A 282 -30.18 -13.62 9.42
N LEU A 283 -30.01 -14.48 8.41
CA LEU A 283 -30.48 -15.86 8.43
C LEU A 283 -29.76 -16.66 9.52
N ILE A 284 -28.47 -16.37 9.74
CA ILE A 284 -27.66 -17.04 10.75
C ILE A 284 -28.03 -16.60 12.16
N LEU A 285 -28.39 -15.33 12.35
CA LEU A 285 -28.81 -14.81 13.66
C LEU A 285 -30.04 -15.54 14.20
N LEU A 286 -30.81 -16.21 13.35
CA LEU A 286 -32.08 -16.85 13.71
C LEU A 286 -32.01 -18.37 13.83
N LEU A 287 -30.81 -18.95 13.72
CA LEU A 287 -30.63 -20.38 13.95
C LEU A 287 -31.01 -20.72 15.40
N PRO A 288 -31.67 -21.86 15.64
CA PRO A 288 -32.39 -22.13 16.89
C PRO A 288 -31.51 -22.28 18.13
N ARG A 289 -30.20 -22.49 17.95
CA ARG A 289 -29.22 -22.67 19.03
C ARG A 289 -28.03 -21.72 18.95
N ILE A 290 -28.06 -20.74 18.05
CA ILE A 290 -26.92 -19.84 17.86
C ILE A 290 -26.69 -19.00 19.11
N GLN A 291 -25.44 -18.95 19.58
CA GLN A 291 -25.03 -18.18 20.76
C GLN A 291 -24.03 -17.10 20.41
N SER A 292 -23.20 -17.31 19.39
CA SER A 292 -22.13 -16.39 19.00
C SER A 292 -22.04 -16.29 17.48
N VAL A 293 -22.00 -15.06 16.97
CA VAL A 293 -21.78 -14.77 15.55
C VAL A 293 -20.65 -13.75 15.43
N GLU A 294 -19.65 -14.08 14.62
CA GLU A 294 -18.55 -13.18 14.27
C GLU A 294 -18.52 -12.93 12.74
N ILE A 295 -18.65 -11.67 12.34
CA ILE A 295 -18.65 -11.26 10.94
C ILE A 295 -17.47 -10.31 10.74
N LEU A 296 -16.44 -10.78 10.05
CA LEU A 296 -15.18 -10.09 9.81
C LEU A 296 -15.07 -9.57 8.37
N SER A 297 -16.15 -9.01 7.82
CA SER A 297 -16.28 -8.63 6.41
C SER A 297 -16.94 -7.26 6.23
N THR A 298 -16.78 -6.68 5.03
CA THR A 298 -17.52 -5.51 4.58
C THR A 298 -18.86 -5.89 3.95
N PHE A 299 -19.79 -4.92 3.92
CA PHE A 299 -21.12 -5.03 3.31
C PHE A 299 -21.33 -3.92 2.26
N SER A 300 -21.77 -4.26 1.04
CA SER A 300 -21.89 -3.32 -0.09
C SER A 300 -23.33 -3.01 -0.52
N HIS A 301 -24.35 -3.84 -0.26
CA HIS A 301 -25.72 -3.61 -0.76
C HIS A 301 -26.87 -3.90 0.22
N TRP A 302 -28.00 -3.21 -0.03
CA TRP A 302 -29.25 -3.20 0.75
C TRP A 302 -30.37 -3.92 0.00
N ASP A 303 -30.38 -5.24 0.06
CA ASP A 303 -31.51 -6.01 -0.47
C ASP A 303 -32.56 -6.28 0.60
N SER A 304 -33.83 -6.26 0.21
CA SER A 304 -35.01 -6.27 1.08
C SER A 304 -35.35 -7.65 1.67
N HIS A 305 -34.41 -8.59 1.72
CA HIS A 305 -34.68 -9.93 2.23
C HIS A 305 -35.07 -9.86 3.71
N GLU A 306 -36.23 -10.45 4.02
CA GLU A 306 -36.71 -10.51 5.37
C GLU A 306 -36.47 -11.91 5.93
N PRO A 307 -35.86 -12.02 7.13
CA PRO A 307 -35.78 -13.31 7.77
C PRO A 307 -37.17 -13.84 8.12
N LEU A 308 -37.34 -15.16 7.96
CA LEU A 308 -38.53 -15.87 8.42
C LEU A 308 -38.33 -16.30 9.88
N SER A 309 -38.73 -15.45 10.83
CA SER A 309 -38.82 -15.88 12.22
C SER A 309 -40.05 -15.31 12.90
N ASP A 310 -40.78 -16.19 13.57
CA ASP A 310 -41.90 -15.85 14.46
C ASP A 310 -41.43 -15.60 15.91
N GLY A 311 -40.11 -15.66 16.18
CA GLY A 311 -39.55 -15.59 17.53
C GLY A 311 -38.18 -14.90 17.66
N PRO A 312 -37.78 -14.56 18.90
CA PRO A 312 -36.49 -13.92 19.17
C PRO A 312 -35.31 -14.87 18.96
N SER A 313 -34.19 -14.34 18.48
CA SER A 313 -32.93 -15.06 18.35
C SER A 313 -32.39 -15.55 19.70
N THR A 314 -31.71 -16.69 19.73
CA THR A 314 -30.97 -17.18 20.92
C THR A 314 -29.57 -16.56 21.08
N LEU A 315 -29.18 -15.67 20.16
CA LEU A 315 -27.85 -15.07 20.10
C LEU A 315 -27.51 -14.27 21.36
N LYS A 316 -26.35 -14.56 21.95
CA LYS A 316 -25.81 -13.86 23.13
C LYS A 316 -24.68 -12.92 22.78
N ARG A 317 -23.89 -13.21 21.73
CA ARG A 317 -22.70 -12.44 21.36
C ARG A 317 -22.68 -12.16 19.87
N LEU A 318 -22.49 -10.89 19.51
CA LEU A 318 -22.41 -10.43 18.14
C LEU A 318 -21.16 -9.57 17.95
N THR A 319 -20.34 -9.96 16.99
CA THR A 319 -19.08 -9.29 16.65
C THR A 319 -19.09 -8.91 15.18
N PHE A 320 -18.88 -7.63 14.88
CA PHE A 320 -18.63 -7.11 13.53
C PHE A 320 -17.23 -6.52 13.47
N ILE A 321 -16.41 -6.91 12.50
CA ILE A 321 -15.07 -6.35 12.29
C ILE A 321 -14.88 -6.10 10.78
N ARG A 322 -14.50 -4.88 10.39
CA ARG A 322 -14.38 -4.33 9.02
C ARG A 322 -15.64 -3.67 8.46
N GLY A 323 -15.39 -2.71 7.55
CA GLY A 323 -16.20 -1.52 7.27
C GLY A 323 -17.59 -1.74 6.64
N PHE A 324 -18.50 -0.85 6.97
CA PHE A 324 -19.68 -0.60 6.14
C PHE A 324 -19.27 0.37 5.02
N ASP A 325 -19.85 0.25 3.81
CA ASP A 325 -19.65 1.19 2.70
C ASP A 325 -19.74 2.66 3.21
N ASP A 326 -18.99 3.59 2.63
CA ASP A 326 -18.97 4.99 3.04
C ASP A 326 -20.31 5.73 2.75
N ARG A 327 -21.31 5.12 2.09
CA ARG A 327 -22.64 5.75 1.90
C ARG A 327 -23.56 5.56 3.10
N TRP A 328 -23.55 6.52 4.04
CA TRP A 328 -24.46 6.55 5.19
C TRP A 328 -25.85 7.10 4.80
N GLY A 329 -26.91 6.37 5.12
CA GLY A 329 -28.30 6.77 4.89
C GLY A 329 -29.24 6.22 5.98
N PRO A 330 -30.47 6.74 6.10
CA PRO A 330 -31.47 6.32 7.11
C PRO A 330 -31.76 4.81 7.09
N GLU A 331 -31.54 4.16 5.96
CA GLU A 331 -31.65 2.71 5.76
C GLU A 331 -30.74 1.93 6.73
N ARG A 332 -29.57 2.46 7.10
CA ARG A 332 -28.63 1.80 8.04
C ARG A 332 -29.15 1.69 9.45
N VAL A 333 -29.70 2.80 9.95
CA VAL A 333 -30.31 2.84 11.27
C VAL A 333 -31.47 1.85 11.30
N ALA A 334 -32.29 1.81 10.23
CA ALA A 334 -33.37 0.84 10.10
C ALA A 334 -32.87 -0.63 10.13
N PHE A 335 -31.71 -0.93 9.55
CA PHE A 335 -31.11 -2.27 9.65
C PHE A 335 -30.66 -2.62 11.07
N PHE A 336 -29.95 -1.73 11.76
CA PHE A 336 -29.56 -2.00 13.15
C PHE A 336 -30.76 -2.03 14.09
N GLU A 337 -31.82 -1.27 13.81
CA GLU A 337 -33.11 -1.39 14.50
C GLU A 337 -33.75 -2.76 14.27
N LYS A 338 -33.78 -3.24 13.03
CA LYS A 338 -34.29 -4.58 12.71
C LYS A 338 -33.45 -5.67 13.39
N MET A 339 -32.12 -5.55 13.34
CA MET A 339 -31.19 -6.48 13.95
C MET A 339 -31.32 -6.52 15.47
N SER A 340 -31.40 -5.36 16.13
CA SER A 340 -31.58 -5.28 17.58
C SER A 340 -32.91 -5.85 18.05
N LYS A 341 -33.99 -5.69 17.26
CA LYS A 341 -35.28 -6.35 17.54
C LYS A 341 -35.18 -7.88 17.44
N ILE A 342 -34.48 -8.39 16.43
CA ILE A 342 -34.29 -9.84 16.23
C ILE A 342 -33.39 -10.44 17.32
N THR A 343 -32.34 -9.72 17.73
CA THR A 343 -31.32 -10.16 18.69
C THR A 343 -31.64 -9.74 20.13
N SER A 344 -32.90 -9.82 20.54
CA SER A 344 -33.36 -9.36 21.87
C SER A 344 -32.75 -10.08 23.09
N ASN A 345 -31.99 -11.17 22.89
CA ASN A 345 -31.25 -11.89 23.93
C ASN A 345 -29.74 -11.56 23.98
N LEU A 346 -29.30 -10.53 23.25
CA LEU A 346 -27.88 -10.17 23.16
C LEU A 346 -27.32 -9.72 24.51
N GLU A 347 -26.22 -10.35 24.95
CA GLU A 347 -25.48 -10.02 26.16
C GLU A 347 -24.24 -9.18 25.85
N ARG A 348 -23.66 -9.31 24.65
CA ARG A 348 -22.46 -8.57 24.21
C ARG A 348 -22.54 -8.16 22.75
N LEU A 349 -22.18 -6.91 22.49
CA LEU A 349 -22.06 -6.34 21.15
C LEU A 349 -20.66 -5.74 20.96
N TYR A 350 -19.95 -6.22 19.95
CA TYR A 350 -18.68 -5.64 19.52
C TYR A 350 -18.77 -5.27 18.04
N ILE A 351 -18.54 -4.01 17.71
CA ILE A 351 -18.49 -3.53 16.34
C ILE A 351 -17.17 -2.81 16.17
N ASN A 352 -16.38 -3.15 15.16
CA ASN A 352 -15.12 -2.51 14.83
C ASN A 352 -15.06 -2.29 13.31
N ALA A 353 -15.76 -1.25 12.84
CA ALA A 353 -15.80 -0.87 11.45
C ALA A 353 -14.64 0.07 11.08
N THR A 354 -13.79 -0.36 10.16
CA THR A 354 -12.77 0.49 9.52
C THR A 354 -13.44 1.35 8.45
N PHE A 355 -13.50 2.67 8.64
CA PHE A 355 -13.94 3.61 7.60
C PHE A 355 -12.73 4.19 6.87
N SER A 356 -12.74 4.13 5.54
CA SER A 356 -11.60 4.56 4.74
C SER A 356 -11.62 6.03 4.35
N MET A 357 -12.76 6.74 4.39
CA MET A 357 -12.85 8.07 3.76
C MET A 357 -13.65 9.15 4.50
N PHE A 358 -13.98 8.99 5.78
CA PHE A 358 -14.69 10.04 6.50
C PHE A 358 -13.75 10.97 7.27
N ASP A 359 -13.71 12.23 6.85
CA ASP A 359 -13.12 13.37 7.59
C ASP A 359 -14.02 13.84 8.76
N GLY A 360 -15.12 13.14 9.09
CA GLY A 360 -16.07 13.48 10.15
C GLY A 360 -15.81 12.77 11.49
N ASP A 361 -16.27 13.39 12.60
CA ASP A 361 -16.18 12.82 13.95
C ASP A 361 -16.86 11.43 14.01
N PRO A 362 -16.09 10.34 14.22
CA PRO A 362 -16.64 9.00 14.24
C PRO A 362 -17.70 8.80 15.34
N ALA A 363 -17.67 9.62 16.40
CA ALA A 363 -18.64 9.55 17.50
C ALA A 363 -20.08 9.84 17.03
N ARG A 364 -20.29 10.74 16.07
CA ARG A 364 -21.63 11.05 15.52
C ARG A 364 -22.29 9.84 14.87
N PHE A 365 -21.50 8.87 14.41
CA PHE A 365 -21.99 7.72 13.66
C PHE A 365 -22.18 6.47 14.53
N PHE A 366 -21.30 6.25 15.50
CA PHE A 366 -21.30 5.03 16.30
C PHE A 366 -22.27 5.05 17.48
N GLU A 367 -22.44 6.21 18.10
CA GLU A 367 -23.33 6.36 19.25
C GLU A 367 -24.79 6.02 18.90
N PRO A 368 -25.38 6.50 17.78
CA PRO A 368 -26.74 6.14 17.41
C PRO A 368 -26.95 4.64 17.26
N ILE A 369 -26.00 3.94 16.62
CA ILE A 369 -26.05 2.48 16.46
C ILE A 369 -26.05 1.81 17.85
N ALA A 370 -25.10 2.18 18.70
CA ALA A 370 -24.99 1.61 20.05
C ALA A 370 -26.26 1.88 20.88
N ARG A 371 -26.86 3.07 20.75
CA ARG A 371 -28.12 3.43 21.42
C ARG A 371 -29.31 2.61 20.93
N VAL A 372 -29.42 2.33 19.64
CA VAL A 372 -30.48 1.49 19.08
C VAL A 372 -30.49 0.10 19.73
N PHE A 373 -29.32 -0.53 19.88
CA PHE A 373 -29.21 -1.82 20.57
C PHE A 373 -29.56 -1.70 22.07
N LEU A 374 -29.03 -0.68 22.76
CA LEU A 374 -29.30 -0.45 24.17
C LEU A 374 -30.78 -0.19 24.47
N GLN A 375 -31.49 0.51 23.57
CA GLN A 375 -32.92 0.81 23.71
C GLN A 375 -33.81 -0.41 23.45
N ASN A 376 -33.45 -1.23 22.46
CA ASN A 376 -34.28 -2.36 22.04
C ASN A 376 -34.01 -3.65 22.85
N ILE A 377 -32.86 -3.77 23.52
CA ILE A 377 -32.42 -5.01 24.19
C ILE A 377 -32.28 -4.80 25.70
N LYS A 378 -33.28 -5.23 26.46
CA LYS A 378 -33.34 -5.01 27.92
C LYS A 378 -32.24 -5.70 28.72
N CYS A 379 -31.71 -6.83 28.24
CA CYS A 379 -30.66 -7.59 28.92
C CYS A 379 -29.23 -7.15 28.55
N LEU A 380 -29.08 -6.25 27.57
CA LEU A 380 -27.77 -5.79 27.12
C LEU A 380 -27.26 -4.68 28.04
N GLU A 381 -26.29 -5.01 28.89
CA GLU A 381 -25.63 -4.00 29.72
C GLU A 381 -24.84 -3.00 28.86
N SER A 382 -24.92 -1.72 29.19
CA SER A 382 -24.21 -0.64 28.48
C SER A 382 -22.69 -0.87 28.45
N SER A 383 -22.15 -1.51 29.50
CA SER A 383 -20.75 -1.92 29.62
C SER A 383 -20.34 -2.98 28.59
N ASN A 384 -21.27 -3.77 28.05
CA ASN A 384 -21.00 -4.86 27.12
C ASN A 384 -21.14 -4.44 25.64
N ILE A 385 -21.31 -3.14 25.38
CA ILE A 385 -21.36 -2.56 24.04
C ILE A 385 -20.04 -1.84 23.77
N LEU A 386 -19.36 -2.25 22.70
CA LEU A 386 -18.21 -1.55 22.15
C LEU A 386 -18.42 -1.33 20.64
N VAL A 387 -18.33 -0.09 20.19
CA VAL A 387 -18.38 0.29 18.76
C VAL A 387 -17.18 1.16 18.43
N ASN A 388 -16.23 0.61 17.67
CA ASN A 388 -15.00 1.26 17.20
C ASN A 388 -14.17 1.91 18.31
N GLY A 389 -13.98 1.17 19.40
CA GLY A 389 -13.27 1.66 20.58
C GLY A 389 -14.12 2.53 21.50
N GLY A 390 -15.26 3.05 21.02
CA GLY A 390 -16.25 3.73 21.84
C GLY A 390 -17.16 2.78 22.60
N GLY A 391 -17.73 3.24 23.70
CA GLY A 391 -18.67 2.48 24.52
C GLY A 391 -19.34 3.36 25.57
N PHE A 392 -20.30 2.81 26.30
CA PHE A 392 -20.95 3.54 27.38
C PHE A 392 -20.19 3.37 28.70
N ASN A 393 -20.09 4.45 29.47
CA ASN A 393 -19.57 4.42 30.83
C ASN A 393 -20.65 3.91 31.82
N GLU A 394 -20.30 3.80 33.11
CA GLU A 394 -21.21 3.37 34.18
C GLU A 394 -22.44 4.31 34.34
N MET A 395 -22.36 5.55 33.86
CA MET A 395 -23.45 6.53 33.87
C MET A 395 -24.33 6.46 32.61
N GLY A 396 -24.03 5.57 31.66
CA GLY A 396 -24.76 5.45 30.40
C GLY A 396 -24.41 6.54 29.37
N GLU A 397 -23.34 7.30 29.61
CA GLU A 397 -22.84 8.31 28.68
C GLU A 397 -21.84 7.67 27.69
N TRP A 398 -21.91 8.09 26.44
CA TRP A 398 -21.00 7.60 25.39
C TRP A 398 -19.59 8.14 25.58
N ASN A 399 -18.59 7.27 25.52
CA ASN A 399 -17.18 7.61 25.56
C ASN A 399 -16.43 6.92 24.41
N PHE A 400 -15.87 7.72 23.51
CA PHE A 400 -15.16 7.25 22.31
C PHE A 400 -13.92 6.40 22.61
N TYR A 401 -13.35 6.54 23.81
CA TYR A 401 -12.12 5.89 24.22
C TYR A 401 -12.36 4.78 25.23
N GLU A 402 -13.60 4.31 25.37
CA GLU A 402 -13.94 3.37 26.44
C GLU A 402 -13.16 2.05 26.32
N GLU A 403 -12.96 1.48 25.12
CA GLU A 403 -12.11 0.31 24.92
C GLU A 403 -10.66 0.58 25.32
N ARG A 404 -10.11 1.73 24.89
CA ARG A 404 -8.74 2.13 25.23
C ARG A 404 -8.60 2.38 26.72
N ARG A 405 -9.58 3.00 27.36
CA ARG A 405 -9.62 3.27 28.80
C ARG A 405 -9.69 1.97 29.58
N ARG A 406 -10.52 1.01 29.15
CA ARG A 406 -10.59 -0.33 29.73
C ARG A 406 -9.26 -1.07 29.57
N GLU A 407 -8.64 -0.97 28.40
CA GLU A 407 -7.34 -1.60 28.15
C GLU A 407 -6.23 -0.96 28.99
N VAL A 408 -6.23 0.37 29.13
CA VAL A 408 -5.32 1.10 30.04
C VAL A 408 -5.58 0.71 31.49
N ALA A 409 -6.84 0.66 31.93
CA ALA A 409 -7.19 0.25 33.29
C ALA A 409 -6.80 -1.21 33.55
N ARG A 410 -6.96 -2.11 32.57
CA ARG A 410 -6.52 -3.50 32.63
C ARG A 410 -5.01 -3.60 32.73
N LYS A 411 -4.27 -2.86 31.89
CA LYS A 411 -2.80 -2.79 31.95
C LYS A 411 -2.32 -2.18 33.26
N GLN A 412 -3.00 -1.15 33.77
CA GLN A 412 -2.71 -0.52 35.05
C GLN A 412 -2.94 -1.49 36.20
N LYS A 413 -4.06 -2.22 36.22
CA LYS A 413 -4.34 -3.25 37.23
C LYS A 413 -3.35 -4.41 37.16
N ALA A 414 -2.97 -4.85 35.95
CA ALA A 414 -1.93 -5.86 35.76
C ALA A 414 -0.57 -5.36 36.25
N PHE A 415 -0.22 -4.10 35.96
CA PHE A 415 0.98 -3.46 36.46
C PHE A 415 0.96 -3.32 37.99
N GLU A 416 -0.17 -2.94 38.60
CA GLU A 416 -0.33 -2.87 40.06
C GLU A 416 -0.21 -4.24 40.73
N LEU A 417 -0.75 -5.28 40.10
CA LEU A 417 -0.59 -6.67 40.55
C LEU A 417 0.88 -7.11 40.49
N ILE A 418 1.59 -6.78 39.41
CA ILE A 418 3.02 -7.04 39.25
C ILE A 418 3.84 -6.21 40.26
N ARG A 419 3.48 -4.94 40.47
CA ARG A 419 4.09 -4.04 41.45
C ARG A 419 3.94 -4.58 42.87
N GLY A 420 2.76 -5.07 43.24
CA GLY A 420 2.54 -5.72 44.54
C GLY A 420 3.46 -6.93 44.75
N LYS A 421 3.81 -7.65 43.67
CA LYS A 421 4.79 -8.74 43.70
C LYS A 421 6.25 -8.27 43.71
N LEU A 422 6.53 -7.06 43.23
CA LEU A 422 7.89 -6.51 43.07
C LEU A 422 8.33 -5.55 44.19
N GLN A 423 7.46 -5.18 45.14
CA GLN A 423 7.80 -4.30 46.28
C GLN A 423 8.88 -4.86 47.23
N THR A 424 9.36 -6.09 47.01
CA THR A 424 10.48 -6.71 47.74
C THR A 424 11.84 -6.57 47.05
N LEU A 425 11.94 -5.90 45.89
CA LEU A 425 13.18 -5.78 45.13
C LEU A 425 13.70 -4.33 45.05
N LYS A 426 15.04 -4.18 45.13
CA LYS A 426 15.80 -2.93 44.96
C LYS A 426 15.37 -2.17 43.68
N PRO A 427 15.51 -0.83 43.63
CA PRO A 427 15.13 -0.04 42.46
C PRO A 427 15.76 -0.60 41.18
N PRO A 428 15.00 -0.65 40.07
CA PRO A 428 15.46 -1.29 38.84
C PRO A 428 16.74 -0.64 38.32
N PRO A 429 17.68 -1.42 37.74
CA PRO A 429 19.00 -0.94 37.29
C PRO A 429 18.95 0.27 36.34
N ILE A 430 17.83 0.48 35.64
CA ILE A 430 17.64 1.61 34.72
C ILE A 430 17.66 2.98 35.42
N VAL A 431 17.36 3.02 36.72
CA VAL A 431 17.46 4.23 37.54
C VAL A 431 18.92 4.50 37.95
N VAL A 432 19.77 3.47 37.88
CA VAL A 432 21.21 3.54 38.21
C VAL A 432 22.07 3.76 36.95
N THR A 433 21.56 3.39 35.76
CA THR A 433 22.23 3.70 34.48
C THR A 433 22.29 5.22 34.27
N SER A 434 23.50 5.74 34.06
CA SER A 434 23.81 7.17 34.12
C SER A 434 22.85 8.07 33.35
N ASN A 435 22.60 9.26 33.89
CA ASN A 435 21.86 10.38 33.28
C ASN A 435 22.32 10.77 31.86
N LYS A 436 23.37 10.15 31.31
CA LYS A 436 23.87 10.37 29.95
C LYS A 436 23.27 9.44 28.90
N ILE A 437 22.82 8.23 29.28
CA ILE A 437 22.32 7.24 28.32
C ILE A 437 20.86 7.53 27.98
N ILE A 438 20.05 7.85 28.97
CA ILE A 438 18.61 8.06 28.78
C ILE A 438 18.32 9.20 27.78
N PRO A 439 18.95 10.39 27.87
CA PRO A 439 18.74 11.44 26.87
C PRO A 439 19.11 11.01 25.44
N ASN A 440 20.12 10.16 25.27
CA ASN A 440 20.46 9.61 23.96
C ASN A 440 19.40 8.63 23.47
N VAL A 441 18.85 7.79 24.34
CA VAL A 441 17.71 6.91 23.99
C VAL A 441 16.49 7.74 23.60
N LEU A 442 16.16 8.80 24.35
CA LEU A 442 15.03 9.67 24.07
C LEU A 442 15.08 10.31 22.68
N LYS A 443 16.28 10.68 22.20
CA LYS A 443 16.48 11.20 20.83
C LYS A 443 16.08 10.21 19.73
N HIS A 444 16.12 8.91 20.02
CA HIS A 444 15.75 7.85 19.08
C HIS A 444 14.31 7.34 19.27
N LEU A 445 13.61 7.79 20.32
CA LEU A 445 12.22 7.42 20.56
C LEU A 445 11.26 8.43 19.94
N ASN A 446 10.16 7.90 19.39
CA ASN A 446 9.02 8.71 19.04
C ASN A 446 8.28 9.19 20.30
N ARG A 447 7.40 10.18 20.17
CA ARG A 447 6.62 10.75 21.29
C ARG A 447 5.85 9.68 22.09
N SER A 448 5.30 8.68 21.40
CA SER A 448 4.63 7.53 22.03
C SER A 448 5.63 6.67 22.83
N GLY A 449 6.83 6.44 22.31
CA GLY A 449 7.93 5.74 22.96
C GLY A 449 8.44 6.48 24.19
N VAL A 450 8.63 7.80 24.10
CA VAL A 450 8.98 8.66 25.25
C VAL A 450 7.89 8.61 26.31
N PHE A 451 6.62 8.72 25.91
CA PHE A 451 5.48 8.63 26.83
C PHE A 451 5.35 7.24 27.48
N ASN A 452 5.49 6.16 26.71
CA ASN A 452 5.46 4.80 27.25
C ASN A 452 6.65 4.54 28.19
N LEU A 453 7.83 5.07 27.86
CA LEU A 453 9.00 5.01 28.73
C LEU A 453 8.77 5.80 30.03
N MET A 454 8.18 6.99 29.94
CA MET A 454 7.75 7.80 31.09
C MET A 454 6.76 7.03 31.98
N LEU A 455 5.77 6.34 31.39
CA LEU A 455 4.81 5.52 32.12
C LEU A 455 5.42 4.25 32.73
N SER A 456 6.51 3.74 32.16
CA SER A 456 7.14 2.51 32.63
C SER A 456 7.83 2.66 33.99
N CYS A 457 8.27 3.87 34.35
CA CYS A 457 9.00 4.11 35.59
C CYS A 457 8.88 5.57 36.09
N LYS A 458 8.47 5.75 37.36
CA LYS A 458 8.35 7.08 37.98
C LYS A 458 9.66 7.87 37.97
N ALA A 459 10.82 7.21 38.10
CA ALA A 459 12.12 7.88 38.07
C ALA A 459 12.49 8.45 36.69
N LEU A 460 11.82 7.99 35.62
CA LEU A 460 12.01 8.52 34.27
C LEU A 460 11.08 9.71 33.99
N TYR A 461 10.14 10.04 34.90
CA TYR A 461 9.21 11.15 34.70
C TYR A 461 9.94 12.47 34.49
N ASP A 462 10.85 12.82 35.40
CA ASP A 462 11.56 14.10 35.36
C ASP A 462 12.52 14.22 34.16
N ILE A 463 12.91 13.08 33.57
CA ILE A 463 13.81 13.03 32.40
C ILE A 463 13.01 13.05 31.08
N CYS A 464 11.94 12.26 31.00
CA CYS A 464 11.11 12.14 29.81
C CYS A 464 10.15 13.31 29.63
N TYR A 465 9.66 13.92 30.73
CA TYR A 465 8.67 14.99 30.66
C TYR A 465 9.21 16.22 29.91
N PRO A 466 10.41 16.77 30.20
CA PRO A 466 10.98 17.86 29.40
C PRO A 466 11.11 17.51 27.91
N ASP A 467 11.58 16.30 27.58
CA ASP A 467 11.76 15.87 26.18
C ASP A 467 10.42 15.72 25.42
N LEU A 468 9.36 15.31 26.12
CA LEU A 468 8.00 15.24 25.56
C LEU A 468 7.50 16.63 25.11
N TRP A 469 7.91 17.68 25.81
CA TRP A 469 7.54 19.06 25.55
C TRP A 469 8.56 19.84 24.71
N ALA A 470 9.77 19.33 24.56
CA ALA A 470 10.84 19.99 23.80
C ALA A 470 10.48 20.28 22.34
N SER A 471 9.59 19.46 21.75
CA SER A 471 9.10 19.67 20.38
C SER A 471 7.59 19.53 20.31
N LEU A 472 6.91 20.56 19.80
CA LEU A 472 5.50 20.52 19.44
C LEU A 472 5.37 20.63 17.93
N CYS A 473 4.82 19.60 17.29
CA CYS A 473 4.63 19.56 15.84
C CYS A 473 3.15 19.36 15.54
N PHE A 474 2.52 20.27 14.82
CA PHE A 474 1.11 20.22 14.45
C PHE A 474 1.00 19.96 12.94
N GLY A 475 0.25 18.94 12.52
CA GLY A 475 -0.01 18.71 11.09
C GLY A 475 1.23 18.55 10.19
N GLY A 476 2.35 18.08 10.76
CA GLY A 476 3.61 17.87 10.02
C GLY A 476 3.45 16.91 8.83
N ARG A 477 4.27 17.11 7.79
CA ARG A 477 4.46 16.10 6.73
C ARG A 477 4.84 14.78 7.42
N TYR A 478 4.34 13.65 6.93
CA TYR A 478 4.84 12.32 7.33
C TYR A 478 6.27 12.15 6.82
N ASP A 479 7.18 12.96 7.32
CA ASP A 479 8.57 12.88 6.95
C ASP A 479 9.15 11.69 7.69
N ARG A 480 9.49 10.65 6.94
CA ARG A 480 9.97 9.36 7.48
C ARG A 480 11.23 9.52 8.33
N GLU A 481 11.94 10.65 8.19
CA GLU A 481 13.20 10.92 8.87
C GLU A 481 13.05 11.41 10.32
N TYR A 482 11.90 11.97 10.71
CA TYR A 482 11.69 12.40 12.09
C TYR A 482 10.69 11.48 12.80
N PRO A 483 11.14 10.69 13.80
CA PRO A 483 10.28 9.72 14.46
C PRO A 483 9.17 10.37 15.30
N ARG A 484 9.12 11.69 15.50
CA ARG A 484 8.17 12.33 16.43
C ARG A 484 6.81 12.56 15.74
N PRO A 485 5.73 11.82 16.10
CA PRO A 485 4.41 11.99 15.51
C PRO A 485 3.84 13.38 15.83
N SER A 486 3.10 13.94 14.86
CA SER A 486 2.40 15.20 15.00
C SER A 486 1.26 15.11 16.02
N VAL A 487 1.00 16.23 16.70
CA VAL A 487 -0.22 16.45 17.47
C VAL A 487 -1.37 16.49 16.47
N THR A 488 -2.29 15.54 16.58
CA THR A 488 -3.50 15.50 15.76
C THR A 488 -4.40 16.70 16.07
N ALA A 489 -5.30 17.06 15.17
CA ALA A 489 -6.27 18.14 15.41
C ALA A 489 -7.03 17.91 16.73
N GLU A 490 -7.50 16.68 16.98
CA GLU A 490 -8.19 16.32 18.23
C GLU A 490 -7.30 16.45 19.48
N ALA A 491 -6.03 16.04 19.39
CA ALA A 491 -5.08 16.17 20.50
C ALA A 491 -4.74 17.63 20.81
N SER A 492 -4.82 18.51 19.80
CA SER A 492 -4.53 19.93 19.94
C SER A 492 -5.51 20.65 20.87
N HIS A 493 -6.80 20.31 20.84
CA HIS A 493 -7.78 20.88 21.77
C HIS A 493 -7.46 20.52 23.23
N ARG A 494 -7.10 19.27 23.48
CA ARG A 494 -6.71 18.82 24.83
C ARG A 494 -5.43 19.52 25.29
N LEU A 495 -4.54 19.84 24.35
CA LEU A 495 -3.34 20.61 24.62
C LEU A 495 -3.68 22.04 25.06
N VAL A 496 -4.60 22.72 24.36
CA VAL A 496 -5.08 24.06 24.75
C VAL A 496 -5.70 24.03 26.14
N LYS A 497 -6.62 23.10 26.38
CA LYS A 497 -7.23 22.94 27.72
C LYS A 497 -6.17 22.59 28.78
N SER A 498 -5.13 21.86 28.41
CA SER A 498 -4.00 21.58 29.31
C SER A 498 -3.18 22.83 29.61
N PHE A 499 -2.99 23.74 28.64
CA PHE A 499 -2.34 25.03 28.86
C PHE A 499 -3.13 25.89 29.85
N GLU A 500 -4.46 25.87 29.75
CA GLU A 500 -5.36 26.60 30.66
C GLU A 500 -5.41 25.98 32.06
N LEU A 501 -5.51 24.64 32.16
CA LEU A 501 -5.72 23.95 33.44
C LEU A 501 -4.46 23.70 34.25
N SER A 502 -3.36 23.33 33.60
CA SER A 502 -2.15 22.83 34.28
C SER A 502 -1.07 23.91 34.44
N GLY A 503 -1.33 25.12 33.95
CA GLY A 503 -0.31 26.14 33.76
C GLY A 503 0.69 25.76 32.66
N ALA A 504 1.56 26.71 32.31
CA ALA A 504 2.53 26.58 31.24
C ALA A 504 3.70 25.60 31.50
N GLY A 505 3.62 24.76 32.54
CA GLY A 505 4.77 24.05 33.10
C GLY A 505 5.53 23.15 32.11
N GLY A 506 4.87 22.62 31.09
CA GLY A 506 5.56 21.90 30.02
C GLY A 506 6.28 22.83 29.02
N LEU A 507 5.70 23.99 28.74
CA LEU A 507 6.15 24.93 27.70
C LEU A 507 7.46 25.63 28.03
N GLU A 508 7.88 25.65 29.30
CA GLU A 508 9.21 26.16 29.68
C GLU A 508 10.35 25.35 29.01
N ASN A 509 10.03 24.11 28.63
CA ASN A 509 10.93 23.18 27.96
C ASN A 509 10.78 23.21 26.44
N LEU A 510 9.84 23.99 25.88
CA LEU A 510 9.62 24.06 24.44
C LEU A 510 10.84 24.68 23.74
N GLU A 511 11.53 23.86 22.96
CA GLU A 511 12.69 24.28 22.15
C GLU A 511 12.29 24.47 20.67
N ARG A 512 11.38 23.62 20.17
CA ARG A 512 10.97 23.55 18.77
C ARG A 512 9.45 23.58 18.61
N LEU A 513 8.96 24.50 17.80
CA LEU A 513 7.55 24.57 17.38
C LEU A 513 7.46 24.40 15.86
N GLU A 514 6.63 23.46 15.41
CA GLU A 514 6.36 23.23 13.98
C GLU A 514 4.87 23.30 13.70
N LEU A 515 4.47 24.19 12.78
CA LEU A 515 3.10 24.33 12.29
C LEU A 515 3.08 23.88 10.83
N GLY A 516 2.79 22.59 10.63
CA GLY A 516 2.77 21.93 9.33
C GLY A 516 1.49 22.22 8.52
N GLN A 517 1.51 21.82 7.25
CA GLN A 517 0.40 21.99 6.30
C GLN A 517 -0.95 21.52 6.85
N GLY A 518 -1.00 20.38 7.56
CA GLY A 518 -2.25 19.82 8.10
C GLY A 518 -2.87 20.62 9.24
N PHE A 519 -2.10 21.49 9.90
CA PHE A 519 -2.60 22.35 10.99
C PHE A 519 -3.62 23.37 10.47
N TYR A 520 -3.39 23.90 9.27
CA TYR A 520 -4.22 24.94 8.66
C TYR A 520 -5.43 24.40 7.86
N ILE A 521 -5.52 23.09 7.63
CA ILE A 521 -6.62 22.48 6.85
C ILE A 521 -7.83 22.13 7.71
N ALA A 522 -7.66 21.98 9.02
CA ALA A 522 -8.67 21.40 9.93
C ALA A 522 -9.94 22.27 10.17
N VAL A 523 -10.24 23.20 9.26
CA VAL A 523 -11.21 24.29 9.43
C VAL A 523 -12.63 23.90 8.96
N ASP A 524 -12.78 22.86 8.12
CA ASP A 524 -14.04 22.72 7.38
C ASP A 524 -15.21 22.00 8.08
N ASP A 525 -15.05 21.29 9.21
CA ASP A 525 -16.23 20.63 9.85
C ASP A 525 -16.19 20.37 11.37
N SER A 526 -15.09 20.66 12.06
CA SER A 526 -15.08 20.67 13.53
C SER A 526 -15.07 22.11 14.02
N ASP A 527 -15.99 22.49 14.91
CA ASP A 527 -16.24 23.84 15.46
C ASP A 527 -15.03 24.56 16.11
N ARG A 528 -13.78 24.12 15.91
CA ARG A 528 -12.64 24.53 16.72
C ARG A 528 -11.44 24.85 15.86
N SER A 529 -11.16 26.15 15.78
CA SER A 529 -10.21 26.71 14.84
C SER A 529 -8.77 26.65 15.36
N PRO A 530 -7.78 26.53 14.46
CA PRO A 530 -6.35 26.78 14.73
C PRO A 530 -6.09 28.05 15.56
N ASN A 531 -6.99 29.03 15.51
CA ASN A 531 -6.88 30.32 16.22
C ASN A 531 -6.85 30.16 17.75
N GLU A 532 -7.54 29.17 18.34
CA GLU A 532 -7.47 28.92 19.79
C GLU A 532 -6.05 28.52 20.21
N ILE A 533 -5.42 27.65 19.42
CA ILE A 533 -4.06 27.14 19.68
C ILE A 533 -3.04 28.27 19.48
N LEU A 534 -3.16 29.02 18.38
CA LEU A 534 -2.30 30.16 18.10
C LEU A 534 -2.42 31.24 19.19
N SER A 535 -3.65 31.52 19.66
CA SER A 535 -3.90 32.44 20.78
C SER A 535 -3.24 31.96 22.07
N ALA A 536 -3.41 30.67 22.40
CA ALA A 536 -2.83 30.10 23.59
C ALA A 536 -1.30 30.16 23.54
N LEU A 537 -0.68 29.78 22.41
CA LEU A 537 0.77 29.88 22.23
C LEU A 537 1.27 31.33 22.30
N ALA A 538 0.56 32.28 21.69
CA ALA A 538 0.88 33.70 21.76
C ALA A 538 0.90 34.20 23.21
N ASN A 539 -0.15 33.89 23.99
CA ASN A 539 -0.20 34.22 25.42
C ASN A 539 1.02 33.68 26.18
N GLN A 540 1.40 32.42 25.93
CA GLN A 540 2.51 31.79 26.64
C GLN A 540 3.87 32.38 26.29
N ILE A 541 4.05 32.81 25.03
CA ILE A 541 5.26 33.50 24.59
C ILE A 541 5.33 34.92 25.17
N GLU A 542 4.23 35.67 25.17
CA GLU A 542 4.16 37.02 25.76
C GLU A 542 4.44 37.02 27.26
N LEU A 543 3.95 36.00 27.97
CA LEU A 543 4.20 35.80 29.40
C LEU A 543 5.64 35.33 29.71
N GLY A 544 6.44 35.01 28.69
CA GLY A 544 7.82 34.52 28.87
C GLY A 544 7.92 33.07 29.32
N ASN A 545 6.85 32.28 29.18
CA ASN A 545 6.81 30.87 29.59
C ASN A 545 7.46 29.92 28.58
N THR A 546 8.03 30.44 27.48
CA THR A 546 8.76 29.68 26.46
C THR A 546 10.21 30.17 26.29
N PRO A 547 11.02 30.23 27.37
CA PRO A 547 12.36 30.82 27.32
C PRO A 547 13.35 30.06 26.44
N LYS A 548 13.12 28.76 26.21
CA LYS A 548 13.98 27.87 25.41
C LYS A 548 13.60 27.79 23.93
N LEU A 549 12.52 28.46 23.50
CA LEU A 549 12.05 28.40 22.11
C LEU A 549 13.13 28.99 21.20
N SER A 550 13.77 28.11 20.44
CA SER A 550 14.93 28.43 19.60
C SER A 550 14.69 28.03 18.14
N HIS A 551 13.62 27.29 17.85
CA HIS A 551 13.27 26.92 16.49
C HIS A 551 11.76 27.03 16.24
N LEU A 552 11.41 27.73 15.16
CA LEU A 552 10.05 27.79 14.62
C LEU A 552 10.05 27.35 13.16
N SER A 553 9.23 26.35 12.83
CA SER A 553 8.97 25.92 11.45
C SER A 553 7.52 26.19 11.09
N LEU A 554 7.27 26.88 9.98
CA LEU A 554 5.94 27.21 9.47
C LEU A 554 5.77 26.62 8.07
N ASP A 555 4.68 25.91 7.80
CA ASP A 555 4.33 25.38 6.48
C ASP A 555 2.97 25.92 6.02
N TRP A 556 3.02 26.99 5.23
CA TRP A 556 1.90 27.71 4.63
C TRP A 556 1.52 27.18 3.23
N THR A 557 1.95 25.98 2.84
CA THR A 557 1.74 25.42 1.49
C THR A 557 0.27 25.40 1.05
N LEU A 558 -0.64 24.91 1.90
CA LEU A 558 -2.07 24.74 1.55
C LEU A 558 -2.94 25.93 1.90
N MET A 559 -2.47 26.87 2.72
CA MET A 559 -3.21 28.09 2.99
C MET A 559 -3.54 28.85 1.69
N VAL A 560 -2.71 28.73 0.66
CA VAL A 560 -2.86 29.52 -0.58
C VAL A 560 -3.50 28.76 -1.74
N ALA A 561 -3.48 27.42 -1.75
CA ALA A 561 -3.82 26.64 -2.96
C ALA A 561 -5.29 26.13 -3.03
N ARG A 562 -5.97 25.93 -1.90
CA ARG A 562 -7.35 25.38 -1.88
C ARG A 562 -8.43 26.41 -1.56
N MET A 563 -8.07 27.65 -1.25
CA MET A 563 -8.97 28.53 -0.51
C MET A 563 -9.41 29.74 -1.32
N ARG A 564 -10.74 29.82 -1.53
CA ARG A 564 -11.51 31.03 -1.89
C ARG A 564 -11.19 32.20 -0.92
N PRO A 565 -11.68 33.44 -1.14
CA PRO A 565 -11.42 34.67 -0.36
C PRO A 565 -11.40 34.64 1.19
N ARG A 566 -11.68 33.52 1.86
CA ARG A 566 -11.75 33.37 3.33
C ARG A 566 -10.39 33.33 4.04
N VAL A 567 -9.27 33.06 3.37
CA VAL A 567 -7.94 33.11 4.03
C VAL A 567 -7.49 34.54 4.32
N GLU A 568 -8.05 35.51 3.60
CA GLU A 568 -7.98 36.91 4.03
C GLU A 568 -8.57 37.04 5.44
N ASP A 569 -9.71 36.42 5.74
CA ASP A 569 -10.30 36.43 7.08
C ASP A 569 -9.44 35.71 8.13
N GLU A 570 -8.62 34.71 7.78
CA GLU A 570 -7.70 34.05 8.73
C GLU A 570 -6.42 34.85 9.01
N PHE A 571 -5.85 35.52 8.02
CA PHE A 571 -4.77 36.49 8.25
C PHE A 571 -5.31 37.86 8.69
N HIS A 572 -6.62 38.05 8.72
CA HIS A 572 -7.29 39.15 9.41
C HIS A 572 -7.86 38.71 10.76
N ASP A 573 -7.84 37.41 11.07
CA ASP A 573 -8.25 36.90 12.37
C ASP A 573 -7.31 37.50 13.43
N PRO A 574 -7.86 38.24 14.40
CA PRO A 574 -7.04 38.94 15.38
C PRO A 574 -6.10 38.02 16.16
N ALA A 575 -6.46 36.75 16.35
CA ALA A 575 -5.68 35.78 17.10
C ALA A 575 -4.47 35.26 16.30
N SER A 576 -4.68 34.89 15.03
CA SER A 576 -3.59 34.50 14.12
C SER A 576 -2.59 35.64 13.92
N LEU A 577 -3.07 36.86 13.65
CA LEU A 577 -2.21 38.04 13.52
C LEU A 577 -1.43 38.33 14.80
N ARG A 578 -2.08 38.20 15.96
CA ARG A 578 -1.43 38.36 17.25
C ARG A 578 -0.29 37.37 17.40
N PHE A 579 -0.51 36.08 17.14
CA PHE A 579 0.56 35.07 17.23
C PHE A 579 1.78 35.43 16.38
N TYR A 580 1.60 35.78 15.11
CA TYR A 580 2.73 36.14 14.25
C TYR A 580 3.45 37.42 14.72
N ARG A 581 2.70 38.43 15.19
CA ARG A 581 3.30 39.63 15.80
C ARG A 581 4.10 39.29 17.05
N THR A 582 3.55 38.46 17.94
CA THR A 582 4.24 37.98 19.14
C THR A 582 5.53 37.24 18.78
N ILE A 583 5.51 36.36 17.78
CA ILE A 583 6.70 35.66 17.28
C ILE A 583 7.73 36.64 16.69
N LYS A 584 7.28 37.64 15.93
CA LYS A 584 8.16 38.68 15.39
C LYS A 584 8.84 39.46 16.51
N GLU A 585 8.10 39.92 17.51
CA GLU A 585 8.66 40.62 18.68
C GLU A 585 9.58 39.72 19.52
N TYR A 586 9.24 38.44 19.68
CA TYR A 586 10.07 37.46 20.38
C TYR A 586 11.41 37.26 19.66
N SER A 587 11.36 37.01 18.35
CA SER A 587 12.54 36.75 17.52
C SER A 587 13.44 37.98 17.35
N GLN A 588 12.88 39.20 17.33
CA GLN A 588 13.66 40.45 17.30
C GLN A 588 14.56 40.65 18.52
N LYS A 589 14.25 39.99 19.65
CA LYS A 589 15.05 40.02 20.89
C LYS A 589 16.16 38.95 20.89
N LYS A 590 16.24 38.13 19.85
CA LYS A 590 17.17 37.00 19.73
C LYS A 590 18.12 37.21 18.56
N THR A 591 19.32 36.68 18.68
CA THR A 591 20.27 36.60 17.56
C THR A 591 19.87 35.45 16.61
N PRO A 592 20.32 35.48 15.34
CA PRO A 592 20.11 34.39 14.40
C PRO A 592 20.69 33.04 14.85
N GLU A 593 21.63 33.05 15.79
CA GLU A 593 22.21 31.86 16.43
C GLU A 593 21.33 31.32 17.57
N GLU A 594 20.58 32.19 18.25
CA GLU A 594 19.68 31.84 19.35
C GLU A 594 18.27 31.45 18.88
N PHE A 595 17.84 31.94 17.71
CA PHE A 595 16.52 31.66 17.16
C PHE A 595 16.58 31.39 15.66
N ARG A 596 16.05 30.24 15.26
CA ARG A 596 15.98 29.75 13.89
C ARG A 596 14.53 29.74 13.40
N LEU A 597 14.30 30.40 12.27
CA LEU A 597 13.04 30.34 11.55
C LEU A 597 13.21 29.50 10.28
N SER A 598 12.28 28.57 10.06
CA SER A 598 12.12 27.79 8.85
C SER A 598 10.73 28.08 8.27
N LEU A 599 10.66 28.44 6.98
CA LEU A 599 9.41 28.80 6.33
C LEU A 599 9.22 28.00 5.05
N VAL A 600 8.10 27.30 4.95
CA VAL A 600 7.59 26.66 3.74
C VAL A 600 6.34 27.42 3.31
N PHE A 601 6.23 27.91 2.09
CA PHE A 601 5.01 28.60 1.64
C PHE A 601 4.84 28.54 0.13
N ASN A 602 3.66 28.92 -0.35
CA ASN A 602 3.29 28.87 -1.75
C ASN A 602 3.20 30.27 -2.38
N LEU A 603 3.70 30.45 -3.59
CA LEU A 603 3.57 31.68 -4.41
C LEU A 603 2.65 31.44 -5.62
N PRO A 604 1.32 31.34 -5.46
CA PRO A 604 0.39 31.26 -6.61
C PRO A 604 -0.05 32.63 -7.15
N SER A 605 0.26 33.72 -6.45
CA SER A 605 -0.17 35.10 -6.73
C SER A 605 0.68 36.03 -5.86
N PRO A 606 0.90 37.33 -6.19
CA PRO A 606 1.53 38.27 -5.26
C PRO A 606 0.90 38.07 -3.88
N PRO A 607 1.69 37.71 -2.87
CA PRO A 607 1.14 37.38 -1.59
C PRO A 607 0.38 38.61 -1.09
N LYS A 608 -0.93 38.48 -0.85
CA LYS A 608 -1.69 39.55 -0.16
C LYS A 608 -1.11 39.80 1.24
N VAL A 609 -0.40 38.81 1.78
CA VAL A 609 0.28 38.86 3.07
C VAL A 609 1.77 38.60 2.87
N ASP A 610 2.56 39.66 2.87
CA ASP A 610 4.01 39.59 2.79
C ASP A 610 4.59 38.93 4.07
N PRO A 611 5.32 37.78 3.98
CA PRO A 611 5.95 37.15 5.13
C PRO A 611 6.88 38.10 5.90
N THR A 612 7.52 39.07 5.23
CA THR A 612 8.40 40.04 5.87
C THR A 612 7.63 41.01 6.79
N SER A 613 6.34 41.22 6.51
CA SER A 613 5.47 42.04 7.35
C SER A 613 5.13 41.33 8.67
N LEU A 614 5.00 40.00 8.64
CA LEU A 614 4.55 39.18 9.78
C LEU A 614 5.68 38.57 10.61
N LEU A 615 6.86 38.33 10.02
CA LEU A 615 7.96 37.61 10.66
C LEU A 615 9.23 38.47 10.71
N ASP A 616 10.18 38.13 11.59
CA ASP A 616 11.54 38.67 11.53
C ASP A 616 12.40 37.79 10.61
N THR A 617 12.44 38.17 9.33
CA THR A 617 13.18 37.42 8.30
C THR A 617 14.69 37.44 8.50
N ARG A 618 15.23 38.29 9.38
CA ARG A 618 16.66 38.26 9.74
C ARG A 618 17.06 36.96 10.42
N ASN A 619 16.12 36.28 11.08
CA ASN A 619 16.32 34.98 11.72
C ASN A 619 15.94 33.78 10.83
N LEU A 620 15.55 34.03 9.58
CA LEU A 620 15.22 33.00 8.61
C LEU A 620 16.50 32.26 8.18
N LYS A 621 16.57 30.96 8.51
CA LYS A 621 17.68 30.08 8.14
C LYS A 621 17.32 29.11 7.03
N ASP A 622 16.06 28.67 7.00
CA ASP A 622 15.57 27.74 5.97
C ASP A 622 14.35 28.33 5.27
N LEU A 623 14.38 28.30 3.95
CA LEU A 623 13.27 28.73 3.12
C LEU A 623 12.96 27.65 2.09
N GLU A 624 11.75 27.10 2.12
CA GLU A 624 11.19 26.31 1.05
C GLU A 624 10.05 27.09 0.39
N VAL A 625 10.14 27.34 -0.91
CA VAL A 625 9.10 28.05 -1.65
C VAL A 625 8.53 27.12 -2.69
N LEU A 626 7.24 26.86 -2.58
CA LEU A 626 6.45 26.15 -3.57
C LEU A 626 5.94 27.16 -4.59
N LEU A 627 6.37 27.01 -5.82
CA LEU A 627 6.02 27.86 -6.94
C LEU A 627 4.86 27.20 -7.68
N LEU A 628 3.65 27.72 -7.49
CA LEU A 628 2.51 27.44 -8.35
C LEU A 628 2.58 28.37 -9.56
N TRP A 629 3.26 27.92 -10.61
CA TRP A 629 3.32 28.66 -11.86
C TRP A 629 2.17 28.24 -12.76
N ASP A 630 1.26 29.18 -12.99
CA ASP A 630 0.29 29.11 -14.09
C ASP A 630 1.02 29.30 -15.44
N GLU A 631 0.38 28.96 -16.56
CA GLU A 631 0.88 29.13 -17.95
C GLU A 631 1.22 30.60 -18.32
N ASN A 632 1.09 31.53 -17.36
CA ASN A 632 1.23 32.97 -17.52
C ASN A 632 2.60 33.50 -17.03
N LEU A 633 3.43 33.96 -17.98
CA LEU A 633 4.73 34.57 -17.73
C LEU A 633 4.70 35.78 -16.76
N ALA A 634 3.57 36.49 -16.67
CA ALA A 634 3.42 37.60 -15.73
C ALA A 634 3.43 37.11 -14.26
N MET A 635 2.80 35.96 -13.99
CA MET A 635 2.77 35.37 -12.65
C MET A 635 4.15 34.85 -12.24
N ALA A 636 4.86 34.23 -13.18
CA ALA A 636 6.27 33.85 -13.02
C ALA A 636 7.15 35.06 -12.66
N THR A 637 6.95 36.18 -13.35
CA THR A 637 7.68 37.44 -13.09
C THR A 637 7.36 37.98 -11.69
N LEU A 638 6.08 38.00 -11.30
CA LEU A 638 5.65 38.45 -9.97
C LEU A 638 6.19 37.55 -8.86
N ALA A 639 6.20 36.24 -9.05
CA ALA A 639 6.76 35.29 -8.09
C ALA A 639 8.28 35.48 -7.94
N ALA A 640 9.01 35.68 -9.05
CA ALA A 640 10.43 35.98 -9.03
C ALA A 640 10.73 37.29 -8.28
N ASN A 641 9.96 38.36 -8.51
CA ASN A 641 10.10 39.62 -7.77
C ASN A 641 9.77 39.45 -6.28
N SER A 642 8.73 38.70 -5.93
CA SER A 642 8.39 38.42 -4.53
C SER A 642 9.51 37.64 -3.82
N LEU A 643 10.16 36.72 -4.52
CA LEU A 643 11.35 36.02 -4.02
C LEU A 643 12.53 36.98 -3.82
N VAL A 644 12.76 37.92 -4.74
CA VAL A 644 13.80 38.97 -4.59
C VAL A 644 13.59 39.72 -3.28
N ASP A 645 12.36 40.15 -3.00
CA ASP A 645 12.02 40.93 -1.80
C ASP A 645 12.27 40.12 -0.51
N ILE A 646 11.77 38.88 -0.46
CA ILE A 646 11.93 37.99 0.71
C ILE A 646 13.40 37.65 0.96
N LEU A 647 14.14 37.26 -0.09
CA LEU A 647 15.54 36.88 0.03
C LEU A 647 16.42 38.08 0.40
N SER A 648 16.10 39.28 -0.10
CA SER A 648 16.81 40.52 0.26
C SER A 648 16.67 40.86 1.75
N GLY A 649 15.51 40.55 2.35
CA GLY A 649 15.24 40.71 3.78
C GLY A 649 15.82 39.60 4.67
N SER A 650 16.50 38.59 4.11
CA SER A 650 16.88 37.35 4.80
C SER A 650 18.38 37.03 4.68
N PRO A 651 19.29 37.91 5.15
CA PRO A 651 20.73 37.78 4.90
C PRO A 651 21.39 36.56 5.57
N ASN A 652 20.71 35.94 6.55
CA ASN A 652 21.21 34.81 7.33
C ASN A 652 20.73 33.44 6.83
N LEU A 653 20.07 33.38 5.68
CA LEU A 653 19.63 32.14 5.06
C LEU A 653 20.80 31.17 4.86
N GLU A 654 20.61 29.94 5.31
CA GLU A 654 21.54 28.83 5.16
C GLU A 654 21.04 27.82 4.13
N ASN A 655 19.73 27.61 4.03
CA ASN A 655 19.13 26.66 3.11
C ASN A 655 17.98 27.30 2.34
N VAL A 656 18.03 27.22 1.00
CA VAL A 656 16.95 27.66 0.11
C VAL A 656 16.54 26.49 -0.77
N THR A 657 15.26 26.15 -0.76
CA THR A 657 14.63 25.17 -1.64
C THR A 657 13.53 25.85 -2.44
N LEU A 658 13.64 25.84 -3.76
CA LEU A 658 12.59 26.31 -4.67
C LEU A 658 11.97 25.07 -5.31
N ARG A 659 10.72 24.76 -4.99
CA ARG A 659 9.99 23.59 -5.50
C ARG A 659 8.84 24.03 -6.39
N THR A 660 8.45 23.22 -7.37
CA THR A 660 7.26 23.48 -8.18
C THR A 660 6.24 22.36 -8.04
N TRP A 661 5.01 22.63 -8.44
CA TRP A 661 3.99 21.60 -8.54
C TRP A 661 4.06 20.93 -9.92
N ILE A 662 4.35 19.63 -9.92
CA ILE A 662 4.45 18.77 -11.10
C ILE A 662 3.10 18.74 -11.81
N GLY A 663 3.02 19.24 -13.06
CA GLY A 663 1.82 18.99 -13.89
C GLY A 663 1.57 19.94 -15.05
N VAL A 664 2.22 21.11 -15.12
CA VAL A 664 1.91 22.09 -16.17
C VAL A 664 2.94 21.97 -17.29
N SER A 665 2.52 21.51 -18.48
CA SER A 665 3.36 21.58 -19.68
C SER A 665 3.73 23.03 -19.97
N TYR A 666 4.96 23.30 -20.40
CA TYR A 666 5.40 24.65 -20.74
C TYR A 666 4.75 25.10 -22.07
N GLN A 667 3.48 25.47 -22.02
CA GLN A 667 2.68 25.96 -23.16
C GLN A 667 2.18 27.39 -22.88
N PRO A 668 3.04 28.41 -23.03
CA PRO A 668 2.60 29.78 -22.77
C PRO A 668 1.48 30.20 -23.75
N ARG A 669 0.36 30.67 -23.21
CA ARG A 669 -0.74 31.30 -23.97
C ARG A 669 -0.54 32.83 -23.98
N GLY A 670 -0.60 33.50 -25.14
CA GLY A 670 -0.63 34.98 -25.25
C GLY A 670 0.59 35.67 -25.90
N GLU A 671 0.75 36.98 -25.66
CA GLU A 671 1.85 37.82 -26.18
C GLU A 671 3.21 37.48 -25.52
N ILE A 672 3.79 36.38 -25.99
CA ILE A 672 5.00 35.75 -25.43
C ILE A 672 6.19 36.71 -25.28
N LYS A 673 6.48 37.56 -26.26
CA LYS A 673 7.77 38.30 -26.31
C LYS A 673 7.95 39.31 -25.18
N LYS A 674 6.89 40.05 -24.82
CA LYS A 674 6.98 41.09 -23.76
C LYS A 674 7.13 40.47 -22.37
N GLY A 675 6.42 39.37 -22.11
CA GLY A 675 6.50 38.64 -20.83
C GLY A 675 7.87 38.01 -20.58
N VAL A 676 8.55 37.52 -21.62
CA VAL A 676 9.89 36.90 -21.49
C VAL A 676 10.93 37.91 -21.01
N LYS A 677 10.93 39.13 -21.57
CA LYS A 677 11.90 40.17 -21.17
C LYS A 677 11.73 40.53 -19.69
N GLN A 678 10.51 40.73 -19.23
CA GLN A 678 10.20 41.05 -17.83
C GLN A 678 10.60 39.92 -16.89
N LEU A 679 10.32 38.67 -17.28
CA LEU A 679 10.75 37.50 -16.52
C LEU A 679 12.27 37.43 -16.42
N TRP A 680 13.00 37.72 -17.50
CA TRP A 680 14.46 37.69 -17.50
C TRP A 680 15.07 38.76 -16.58
N GLU A 681 14.49 39.97 -16.56
CA GLU A 681 14.85 41.04 -15.64
C GLU A 681 14.63 40.60 -14.17
N ALA A 682 13.47 39.99 -13.88
CA ALA A 682 13.16 39.46 -12.54
C ALA A 682 14.09 38.32 -12.11
N LEU A 683 14.39 37.37 -13.01
CA LEU A 683 15.34 36.28 -12.75
C LEU A 683 16.77 36.80 -12.54
N THR A 684 17.17 37.86 -13.25
CA THR A 684 18.46 38.53 -13.02
C THR A 684 18.51 39.19 -11.65
N GLY A 685 17.41 39.82 -11.22
CA GLY A 685 17.25 40.31 -9.85
C GLY A 685 17.40 39.18 -8.83
N LEU A 686 16.71 38.05 -9.05
CA LEU A 686 16.78 36.88 -8.18
C LEU A 686 18.20 36.32 -8.07
N GLN A 687 18.91 36.20 -9.20
CA GLN A 687 20.31 35.78 -9.21
C GLN A 687 21.22 36.73 -8.45
N THR A 688 20.99 38.04 -8.55
CA THR A 688 21.75 39.05 -7.83
C THR A 688 21.59 38.89 -6.32
N VAL A 689 20.36 38.70 -5.85
CA VAL A 689 20.08 38.50 -4.42
C VAL A 689 20.67 37.20 -3.91
N ILE A 690 20.49 36.08 -4.62
CA ILE A 690 21.09 34.79 -4.23
C ILE A 690 22.62 34.88 -4.16
N GLY A 691 23.25 35.57 -5.11
CA GLY A 691 24.70 35.83 -5.08
C GLY A 691 25.15 36.62 -3.84
N GLY A 692 24.26 37.43 -3.27
CA GLY A 692 24.50 38.20 -2.05
C GLY A 692 24.33 37.43 -0.73
N LEU A 693 23.75 36.23 -0.75
CA LEU A 693 23.50 35.42 0.45
C LEU A 693 24.80 34.73 0.94
N LYS A 694 25.60 35.46 1.70
CA LYS A 694 26.93 35.02 2.19
C LYS A 694 26.89 33.81 3.13
N ASN A 695 25.75 33.51 3.72
CA ASN A 695 25.57 32.40 4.66
C ASN A 695 24.93 31.16 4.01
N LEU A 696 24.50 31.24 2.75
CA LEU A 696 23.82 30.14 2.08
C LEU A 696 24.76 28.95 1.93
N ARG A 697 24.35 27.81 2.49
CA ARG A 697 25.07 26.52 2.49
C ARG A 697 24.46 25.52 1.52
N SER A 698 23.13 25.57 1.32
CA SER A 698 22.41 24.69 0.43
C SER A 698 21.45 25.47 -0.46
N LEU A 699 21.50 25.20 -1.77
CA LEU A 699 20.54 25.69 -2.75
C LEU A 699 19.93 24.51 -3.50
N SER A 700 18.63 24.32 -3.38
CA SER A 700 17.88 23.25 -4.04
C SER A 700 16.82 23.84 -4.96
N ILE A 701 16.76 23.37 -6.19
CA ILE A 701 15.76 23.72 -7.19
C ILE A 701 15.12 22.41 -7.64
N ILE A 702 13.85 22.22 -7.31
CA ILE A 702 13.12 20.97 -7.45
C ILE A 702 11.95 21.16 -8.42
N ASP A 703 11.89 20.29 -9.41
CA ASP A 703 10.89 20.27 -10.48
C ASP A 703 10.85 21.57 -11.30
N ALA A 704 12.03 22.09 -11.68
CA ALA A 704 12.33 23.40 -12.27
C ALA A 704 11.62 23.85 -13.58
N LEU A 705 10.41 23.37 -13.90
CA LEU A 705 9.55 24.00 -14.90
C LEU A 705 9.26 25.49 -14.58
N SER A 706 9.45 25.90 -13.33
CA SER A 706 9.24 27.27 -12.83
C SER A 706 10.51 28.13 -12.73
N ILE A 707 11.63 27.72 -13.30
CA ILE A 707 12.65 28.67 -13.71
C ILE A 707 12.70 28.48 -15.21
N HIS A 708 12.77 29.58 -15.97
CA HIS A 708 12.86 29.48 -17.42
C HIS A 708 13.90 28.40 -17.76
N PRO A 709 13.56 27.32 -18.51
CA PRO A 709 14.42 26.13 -18.64
C PRO A 709 15.83 26.40 -19.20
N SER A 710 16.08 27.62 -19.68
CA SER A 710 17.38 28.13 -20.13
C SER A 710 18.10 29.08 -19.15
N PHE A 711 17.60 29.24 -17.93
CA PHE A 711 18.20 30.09 -16.90
C PHE A 711 18.78 29.22 -15.78
N LEU A 712 20.10 29.23 -15.64
CA LEU A 712 20.79 28.59 -14.52
C LEU A 712 20.87 29.56 -13.34
N LEU A 713 20.15 29.25 -12.28
CA LEU A 713 20.30 29.96 -11.00
C LEU A 713 21.53 29.43 -10.26
N THR A 714 22.58 30.23 -10.24
CA THR A 714 23.90 29.88 -9.70
C THR A 714 24.01 30.18 -8.20
N PRO A 715 24.67 29.31 -7.42
CA PRO A 715 24.84 29.51 -5.98
C PRO A 715 25.91 30.57 -5.66
N PRO A 716 25.84 31.22 -4.47
CA PRO A 716 26.91 32.07 -3.98
C PRO A 716 28.14 31.25 -3.54
N PRO A 717 29.33 31.88 -3.41
CA PRO A 717 30.59 31.17 -3.08
C PRO A 717 30.61 30.43 -1.74
N ALA A 718 29.74 30.78 -0.79
CA ALA A 718 29.65 30.15 0.51
C ALA A 718 28.88 28.81 0.50
N CYS A 719 28.15 28.55 -0.58
CA CYS A 719 27.35 27.36 -0.77
C CYS A 719 28.23 26.12 -0.84
N ARG A 720 27.76 25.02 -0.27
CA ARG A 720 28.44 23.72 -0.23
C ARG A 720 27.65 22.62 -0.92
N SER A 721 26.33 22.78 -1.01
CA SER A 721 25.43 21.80 -1.59
C SER A 721 24.50 22.46 -2.61
N VAL A 722 24.42 21.88 -3.80
CA VAL A 722 23.41 22.25 -4.80
C VAL A 722 22.60 21.05 -5.25
N SER A 723 21.32 21.27 -5.51
CA SER A 723 20.44 20.29 -6.12
C SER A 723 19.65 20.94 -7.24
N TYR A 724 19.71 20.38 -8.45
CA TYR A 724 18.89 20.78 -9.58
C TYR A 724 18.09 19.59 -10.07
N ARG A 725 16.77 19.74 -10.06
CA ARG A 725 15.82 18.73 -10.53
C ARG A 725 14.77 19.42 -11.38
N GLY A 726 14.51 18.91 -12.57
CA GLY A 726 13.53 19.49 -13.50
C GLY A 726 13.98 19.52 -14.96
N LYS A 727 13.25 20.25 -15.81
CA LYS A 727 13.53 20.32 -17.25
C LYS A 727 14.63 21.33 -17.56
N THR A 728 15.51 20.99 -18.52
CA THR A 728 16.67 21.79 -18.91
C THR A 728 16.76 21.97 -20.43
N THR A 729 17.46 23.00 -20.89
CA THR A 729 17.78 23.24 -22.31
C THR A 729 19.29 23.21 -22.55
N THR A 730 19.70 23.23 -23.82
CA THR A 730 21.11 23.36 -24.20
C THR A 730 21.76 24.61 -23.60
N LEU A 731 21.07 25.75 -23.64
CA LEU A 731 21.57 27.01 -23.07
C LEU A 731 21.79 26.91 -21.55
N TRP A 732 20.94 26.18 -20.82
CA TRP A 732 21.16 25.91 -19.39
C TRP A 732 22.44 25.11 -19.16
N TRP A 733 22.67 24.07 -19.97
CA TRP A 733 23.86 23.22 -19.88
C TRP A 733 25.14 23.96 -20.28
N GLU A 734 25.08 24.87 -21.26
CA GLU A 734 26.19 25.77 -21.60
C GLU A 734 26.54 26.71 -20.45
N GLN A 735 25.53 27.30 -19.79
CA GLN A 735 25.75 28.11 -18.59
C GLN A 735 26.34 27.26 -17.45
N PHE A 736 25.84 26.04 -17.27
CA PHE A 736 26.31 25.11 -16.26
C PHE A 736 27.78 24.76 -16.46
N ALA A 737 28.17 24.38 -17.69
CA ALA A 737 29.54 24.03 -18.03
C ALA A 737 30.51 25.21 -17.80
N ASN A 738 30.05 26.44 -18.07
CA ASN A 738 30.85 27.65 -17.95
C ASN A 738 30.93 28.23 -16.54
N PHE A 739 30.08 27.79 -15.60
CA PHE A 739 30.09 28.26 -14.22
C PHE A 739 31.03 27.40 -13.35
N PRO A 740 31.91 27.99 -12.52
CA PRO A 740 32.94 27.24 -11.79
C PRO A 740 32.41 26.45 -10.58
N PHE A 741 31.26 26.80 -10.02
CA PHE A 741 30.71 26.19 -8.79
C PHE A 741 31.76 26.10 -7.66
N SER A 742 32.57 27.14 -7.51
CA SER A 742 33.68 27.18 -6.55
C SER A 742 33.20 26.90 -5.13
N GLY A 743 33.71 25.84 -4.51
CA GLY A 743 33.42 25.50 -3.12
C GLY A 743 32.20 24.60 -2.92
N ILE A 744 31.49 24.22 -3.99
CA ILE A 744 30.47 23.19 -3.94
C ILE A 744 31.13 21.83 -3.72
N GLU A 745 30.68 21.11 -2.71
CA GLU A 745 31.16 19.79 -2.34
C GLU A 745 30.14 18.70 -2.70
N ARG A 746 28.85 19.03 -2.69
CA ARG A 746 27.75 18.09 -2.98
C ARG A 746 26.87 18.63 -4.10
N MET A 747 26.62 17.80 -5.10
CA MET A 747 25.74 18.14 -6.22
C MET A 747 24.76 17.01 -6.47
N THR A 748 23.46 17.34 -6.59
CA THR A 748 22.42 16.40 -7.03
C THR A 748 21.79 16.93 -8.31
N LEU A 749 21.69 16.08 -9.33
CA LEU A 749 21.10 16.41 -10.62
C LEU A 749 20.05 15.37 -10.98
N GLU A 750 18.83 15.83 -11.24
CA GLU A 750 17.72 15.01 -11.75
C GLU A 750 17.06 15.79 -12.89
N CYS A 751 17.78 15.86 -14.01
CA CYS A 751 17.44 16.69 -15.15
C CYS A 751 16.64 15.90 -16.18
N THR A 752 15.62 16.55 -16.73
CA THR A 752 14.87 16.08 -17.90
C THR A 752 15.06 17.00 -19.08
N GLU A 753 14.89 16.43 -20.26
CA GLU A 753 14.78 17.20 -21.48
C GLU A 753 13.36 17.77 -21.62
N LEU A 754 13.23 18.86 -22.36
CA LEU A 754 11.93 19.31 -22.86
C LEU A 754 11.38 18.31 -23.88
N ASP A 755 10.07 18.08 -23.86
CA ASP A 755 9.44 17.33 -24.95
C ASP A 755 9.42 18.13 -26.26
N THR A 756 9.05 17.49 -27.37
CA THR A 756 9.02 18.13 -28.69
C THR A 756 8.10 19.36 -28.74
N ALA A 757 6.98 19.37 -28.02
CA ALA A 757 6.04 20.49 -28.01
C ALA A 757 6.61 21.67 -27.21
N GLU A 758 7.22 21.39 -26.07
CA GLU A 758 7.91 22.36 -25.22
C GLU A 758 9.15 22.93 -25.91
N GLY A 759 9.94 22.10 -26.60
CA GLY A 759 11.07 22.55 -27.41
C GLY A 759 10.64 23.51 -28.53
N LYS A 760 9.53 23.21 -29.22
CA LYS A 760 8.92 24.12 -30.21
C LYS A 760 8.40 25.40 -29.58
N ALA A 761 7.85 25.35 -28.37
CA ALA A 761 7.47 26.55 -27.63
C ALA A 761 8.71 27.40 -27.31
N MET A 762 9.77 26.79 -26.79
CA MET A 762 11.03 27.48 -26.50
C MET A 762 11.68 28.14 -27.72
N LYS A 763 11.65 27.49 -28.89
CA LYS A 763 12.12 28.10 -30.15
C LYS A 763 11.31 29.35 -30.52
N ARG A 764 9.98 29.34 -30.33
CA ARG A 764 9.11 30.50 -30.57
C ARG A 764 9.40 31.65 -29.59
N ILE A 765 9.69 31.32 -28.34
CA ILE A 765 9.92 32.26 -27.24
C ILE A 765 11.29 32.94 -27.36
N THR A 766 12.34 32.16 -27.54
CA THR A 766 13.74 32.63 -27.51
C THR A 766 14.28 32.96 -28.89
N GLY A 767 13.65 32.48 -29.96
CA GLY A 767 14.17 32.54 -31.32
C GLY A 767 15.34 31.57 -31.57
N GLN A 768 15.82 30.84 -30.55
CA GLN A 768 16.91 29.88 -30.67
C GLN A 768 16.40 28.52 -31.14
N GLU A 769 17.15 27.86 -32.02
CA GLU A 769 16.81 26.49 -32.40
C GLU A 769 16.96 25.55 -31.21
N TRP A 770 15.86 24.83 -30.91
CA TRP A 770 15.90 23.77 -29.91
C TRP A 770 16.65 22.58 -30.48
N THR A 771 17.79 22.26 -29.87
CA THR A 771 18.56 21.04 -30.13
C THR A 771 18.37 20.10 -28.96
N PRO A 772 18.13 18.80 -29.19
CA PRO A 772 18.02 17.85 -28.11
C PRO A 772 19.26 17.84 -27.21
N VAL A 773 19.07 17.80 -25.88
CA VAL A 773 20.17 17.84 -24.90
C VAL A 773 21.12 16.66 -25.08
N GLU A 774 20.59 15.49 -25.44
CA GLU A 774 21.36 14.27 -25.75
C GLU A 774 22.34 14.44 -26.94
N LYS A 775 22.16 15.47 -27.78
CA LYS A 775 23.07 15.78 -28.91
C LYS A 775 24.15 16.79 -28.53
N LEU A 776 24.05 17.44 -27.36
CA LEU A 776 25.01 18.42 -26.90
C LEU A 776 26.29 17.74 -26.43
N LEU A 777 27.44 18.32 -26.81
CA LEU A 777 28.76 18.03 -26.27
C LEU A 777 29.25 19.25 -25.51
N LEU A 778 29.51 19.11 -24.22
CA LEU A 778 30.02 20.19 -23.37
C LEU A 778 31.51 20.46 -23.63
N GLY A 779 32.27 19.41 -23.97
CA GLY A 779 33.72 19.44 -24.15
C GLY A 779 34.50 19.57 -22.83
N ASP A 780 34.10 20.50 -21.97
CA ASP A 780 34.68 20.70 -20.63
C ASP A 780 33.65 21.25 -19.64
N VAL A 781 33.91 21.08 -18.35
CA VAL A 781 33.15 21.74 -17.26
C VAL A 781 34.10 22.42 -16.29
N LYS A 782 33.69 23.55 -15.70
CA LYS A 782 34.52 24.25 -14.71
C LYS A 782 34.36 23.74 -13.27
N VAL A 783 33.37 22.87 -13.03
CA VAL A 783 33.12 22.25 -11.71
C VAL A 783 34.28 21.34 -11.34
N SER A 784 35.00 21.64 -10.25
CA SER A 784 36.22 20.91 -9.86
C SER A 784 36.35 20.59 -8.37
N THR A 785 35.39 20.99 -7.53
CA THR A 785 35.48 20.82 -6.05
C THR A 785 34.56 19.73 -5.49
N LEU A 786 33.84 18.97 -6.32
CA LEU A 786 32.85 18.00 -5.84
C LEU A 786 33.50 16.81 -5.13
N ARG A 787 32.89 16.43 -4.01
CA ARG A 787 33.16 15.20 -3.24
C ARG A 787 32.01 14.20 -3.37
N TRP A 788 30.82 14.71 -3.68
CA TRP A 788 29.60 13.94 -3.88
C TRP A 788 28.85 14.44 -5.11
N LEU A 789 28.53 13.52 -6.01
CA LEU A 789 27.71 13.75 -7.19
C LEU A 789 26.62 12.68 -7.25
N ASN A 790 25.36 13.10 -7.18
CA ASN A 790 24.22 12.23 -7.38
C ASN A 790 23.54 12.59 -8.71
N ILE A 791 23.42 11.62 -9.61
CA ILE A 791 22.69 11.76 -10.86
C ILE A 791 21.56 10.74 -10.81
N SER A 792 20.33 11.21 -10.80
CA SER A 792 19.14 10.35 -10.78
C SER A 792 18.37 10.49 -12.09
N PRO A 793 17.82 9.39 -12.64
CA PRO A 793 16.79 9.52 -13.66
C PRO A 793 15.57 10.22 -13.05
N PRO A 794 14.80 10.98 -13.87
CA PRO A 794 13.59 11.64 -13.40
C PRO A 794 12.60 10.66 -12.77
N SER A 795 12.28 10.89 -11.50
CA SER A 795 11.28 10.16 -10.76
C SER A 795 9.88 10.61 -11.20
N GLY A 796 9.27 9.85 -12.11
CA GLY A 796 7.93 10.13 -12.63
C GLY A 796 7.58 9.49 -13.97
N GLY A 797 8.56 8.99 -14.73
CA GLY A 797 8.29 8.22 -15.95
C GLY A 797 7.93 6.77 -15.62
N LEU A 798 6.73 6.31 -16.00
CA LEU A 798 6.20 4.94 -15.83
C LEU A 798 6.98 3.83 -16.60
N GLY A 799 8.24 4.08 -16.99
CA GLY A 799 9.09 3.10 -17.67
C GLY A 799 10.51 3.13 -17.11
N LYS A 800 10.99 1.99 -16.61
CA LYS A 800 12.38 1.77 -16.16
C LYS A 800 13.44 1.90 -17.28
N GLU A 801 13.03 2.17 -18.51
CA GLU A 801 13.87 2.13 -19.72
C GLU A 801 14.22 3.51 -20.31
N ILE A 802 13.79 4.60 -19.68
CA ILE A 802 14.12 5.94 -20.18
C ILE A 802 15.57 6.27 -19.78
N GLY A 803 16.50 6.13 -20.72
CA GLY A 803 17.91 6.54 -20.56
C GLY A 803 18.07 8.02 -20.21
N TYR A 804 19.32 8.46 -20.02
CA TYR A 804 19.75 9.82 -19.63
C TYR A 804 19.46 10.93 -20.67
N LYS A 805 18.29 10.92 -21.31
CA LYS A 805 17.89 11.90 -22.33
C LYS A 805 17.94 13.35 -21.84
N GLY A 806 17.93 13.58 -20.52
CA GLY A 806 18.09 14.89 -19.90
C GLY A 806 19.53 15.41 -19.73
N TYR A 807 20.57 14.70 -20.18
CA TYR A 807 21.97 15.07 -19.96
C TYR A 807 22.80 15.12 -21.26
N PRO A 808 23.76 16.05 -21.39
CA PRO A 808 24.69 16.08 -22.52
C PRO A 808 25.49 14.78 -22.63
N LYS A 809 25.82 14.40 -23.87
CA LYS A 809 26.40 13.08 -24.19
C LYS A 809 27.73 12.81 -23.47
N ASP A 810 28.54 13.84 -23.27
CA ASP A 810 29.83 13.77 -22.61
C ASP A 810 29.81 14.25 -21.15
N PHE A 811 28.64 14.54 -20.58
CA PHE A 811 28.51 15.15 -19.26
C PHE A 811 29.24 14.38 -18.15
N ILE A 812 28.96 13.08 -17.99
CA ILE A 812 29.59 12.24 -16.96
C ILE A 812 31.12 12.23 -17.14
N LYS A 813 31.60 12.13 -18.37
CA LYS A 813 33.04 12.16 -18.69
C LYS A 813 33.68 13.48 -18.27
N CYS A 814 33.05 14.62 -18.59
CA CYS A 814 33.54 15.93 -18.19
C CYS A 814 33.58 16.10 -16.66
N MET A 815 32.55 15.65 -15.94
CA MET A 815 32.48 15.73 -14.47
C MET A 815 33.58 14.92 -13.79
N LEU A 816 33.79 13.67 -14.22
CA LEU A 816 34.83 12.79 -13.66
C LEU A 816 36.24 13.31 -13.92
N LYS A 817 36.48 13.86 -15.12
CA LYS A 817 37.78 14.45 -15.49
C LYS A 817 38.21 15.57 -14.55
N LYS A 818 37.26 16.36 -14.05
CA LYS A 818 37.53 17.56 -13.23
C LYS A 818 37.40 17.33 -11.72
N ASN A 819 36.70 16.28 -11.29
CA ASN A 819 36.42 16.00 -9.88
C ASN A 819 37.00 14.64 -9.49
N ILE A 820 38.32 14.54 -9.48
CA ILE A 820 39.06 13.31 -9.18
C ILE A 820 38.88 12.80 -7.72
N GLN A 821 38.29 13.63 -6.86
CA GLN A 821 38.08 13.40 -5.44
C GLN A 821 36.67 12.94 -5.07
N LEU A 822 35.86 12.54 -6.05
CA LEU A 822 34.55 11.93 -5.80
C LEU A 822 34.72 10.63 -5.00
N SER A 823 33.86 10.45 -3.99
CA SER A 823 33.89 9.26 -3.13
C SER A 823 33.46 7.98 -3.85
N ASP A 824 33.95 6.83 -3.38
CA ASP A 824 33.55 5.50 -3.89
C ASP A 824 32.04 5.26 -3.80
N GLU A 825 31.40 5.77 -2.74
CA GLU A 825 29.95 5.73 -2.56
C GLU A 825 29.18 6.48 -3.67
N CYS A 826 29.80 7.49 -4.27
CA CYS A 826 29.26 8.25 -5.40
C CYS A 826 29.58 7.57 -6.74
N LEU A 827 30.78 6.99 -6.89
CA LEU A 827 31.19 6.33 -8.13
C LEU A 827 30.40 5.04 -8.39
N ARG A 828 29.98 4.31 -7.35
CA ARG A 828 29.24 3.05 -7.53
C ARG A 828 27.88 3.24 -8.22
N PRO A 829 26.97 4.13 -7.76
CA PRO A 829 25.74 4.43 -8.51
C PRO A 829 26.00 4.87 -9.95
N LEU A 830 27.01 5.71 -10.18
CA LEU A 830 27.38 6.16 -11.53
C LEU A 830 27.87 4.99 -12.41
N ALA A 831 28.67 4.08 -11.87
CA ALA A 831 29.13 2.87 -12.55
C ALA A 831 27.97 1.95 -12.93
N SER A 832 27.07 1.67 -11.98
CA SER A 832 25.85 0.89 -12.23
C SER A 832 24.98 1.51 -13.31
N GLN A 833 24.86 2.83 -13.32
CA GLN A 833 24.09 3.56 -14.32
C GLN A 833 24.73 3.53 -15.73
N ILE A 834 26.04 3.71 -15.81
CA ILE A 834 26.80 3.57 -17.07
C ILE A 834 26.66 2.13 -17.61
N ALA A 835 26.76 1.14 -16.73
CA ALA A 835 26.54 -0.26 -17.08
C ALA A 835 25.12 -0.47 -17.63
N ILE A 836 24.08 0.12 -17.01
CA ILE A 836 22.70 0.04 -17.51
C ILE A 836 22.53 0.68 -18.89
N SER A 837 23.12 1.86 -19.15
CA SER A 837 23.05 2.49 -20.49
C SER A 837 23.69 1.60 -21.55
N TYR A 838 24.81 0.96 -21.21
CA TYR A 838 25.46 -0.01 -22.09
C TYR A 838 24.60 -1.27 -22.30
N ARG A 839 23.89 -1.74 -21.26
CA ARG A 839 22.91 -2.84 -21.36
C ARG A 839 21.83 -2.51 -22.38
N ALA A 840 21.26 -1.31 -22.37
CA ALA A 840 20.19 -0.92 -23.29
C ALA A 840 20.63 -0.88 -24.77
N GLU A 841 21.83 -0.34 -25.03
CA GLU A 841 22.42 -0.38 -26.38
C GLU A 841 22.71 -1.82 -26.84
N ARG A 842 23.17 -2.67 -25.93
CA ARG A 842 23.49 -4.06 -26.22
C ARG A 842 22.27 -4.98 -26.26
N ALA A 843 21.21 -4.69 -25.51
CA ALA A 843 19.98 -5.46 -25.53
C ALA A 843 19.38 -5.47 -26.94
N LYS A 844 19.46 -4.33 -27.66
CA LYS A 844 19.11 -4.25 -29.09
C LYS A 844 19.95 -5.15 -29.99
N VAL A 845 21.20 -5.42 -29.61
CA VAL A 845 22.11 -6.33 -30.34
C VAL A 845 21.86 -7.79 -29.95
N MET A 846 21.61 -8.06 -28.67
CA MET A 846 21.34 -9.40 -28.12
C MET A 846 19.94 -9.91 -28.47
N GLU A 847 18.95 -9.03 -28.61
CA GLU A 847 17.58 -9.37 -29.03
C GLU A 847 17.55 -9.89 -30.47
N ASN A 848 18.50 -9.48 -31.31
CA ASN A 848 18.75 -10.06 -32.64
C ASN A 848 19.45 -11.43 -32.59
N VAL A 849 20.09 -11.79 -31.47
CA VAL A 849 20.87 -13.04 -31.31
C VAL A 849 20.07 -14.12 -30.57
N PHE A 850 19.17 -13.72 -29.66
CA PHE A 850 18.42 -14.63 -28.77
C PHE A 850 16.96 -14.88 -29.17
N SER A 851 16.63 -14.83 -30.47
CA SER A 851 15.31 -15.22 -30.98
C SER A 851 14.98 -16.73 -30.84
N MET A 852 15.81 -17.51 -30.14
CA MET A 852 15.59 -18.93 -29.84
C MET A 852 15.50 -19.18 -28.33
N GLN A 853 14.54 -20.03 -27.95
CA GLN A 853 14.06 -20.31 -26.59
C GLN A 853 15.16 -20.65 -25.56
N MET A 854 15.74 -19.63 -24.92
CA MET A 854 16.63 -19.81 -23.75
C MET A 854 16.43 -18.70 -22.70
N ALA A 855 15.19 -18.49 -22.26
CA ALA A 855 14.85 -17.46 -21.27
C ALA A 855 15.65 -17.58 -19.96
N ASN A 856 15.97 -18.80 -19.52
CA ASN A 856 16.68 -19.05 -18.27
C ASN A 856 18.19 -18.73 -18.38
N LEU A 857 18.81 -19.02 -19.53
CA LEU A 857 20.20 -18.65 -19.81
C LEU A 857 20.32 -17.13 -19.97
N LYS A 858 19.37 -16.50 -20.66
CA LYS A 858 19.30 -15.04 -20.79
C LYS A 858 19.32 -14.37 -19.42
N THR A 859 18.50 -14.82 -18.48
CA THR A 859 18.46 -14.26 -17.12
C THR A 859 19.77 -14.42 -16.36
N ARG A 860 20.37 -15.61 -16.35
CA ARG A 860 21.63 -15.89 -15.62
C ARG A 860 22.81 -15.12 -16.22
N LEU A 861 22.88 -15.08 -17.55
CA LEU A 861 23.91 -14.34 -18.26
C LEU A 861 23.76 -12.83 -18.08
N CYS A 862 22.54 -12.31 -18.14
CA CYS A 862 22.28 -10.90 -17.81
C CYS A 862 22.77 -10.57 -16.40
N ALA A 863 22.49 -11.40 -15.39
CA ALA A 863 22.97 -11.14 -14.02
C ALA A 863 24.52 -11.18 -13.88
N ALA A 864 25.19 -12.12 -14.57
CA ALA A 864 26.65 -12.22 -14.56
C ALA A 864 27.31 -11.05 -15.29
N LEU A 865 26.76 -10.66 -16.45
CA LEU A 865 27.19 -9.49 -17.20
C LEU A 865 26.91 -8.19 -16.46
N ASP A 866 25.82 -8.12 -15.71
CA ASP A 866 25.48 -6.97 -14.88
C ASP A 866 26.55 -6.75 -13.81
N THR A 867 26.93 -7.81 -13.09
CA THR A 867 27.98 -7.76 -12.07
C THR A 867 29.34 -7.39 -12.69
N TYR A 868 29.71 -8.04 -13.81
CA TYR A 868 30.98 -7.77 -14.50
C TYR A 868 31.05 -6.34 -15.06
N ALA A 869 29.98 -5.86 -15.68
CA ALA A 869 29.90 -4.50 -16.23
C ALA A 869 30.04 -3.44 -15.14
N GLU A 870 29.41 -3.66 -13.98
CA GLU A 870 29.49 -2.77 -12.83
C GLU A 870 30.91 -2.74 -12.24
N ASP A 871 31.50 -3.90 -12.01
CA ASP A 871 32.86 -4.01 -11.46
C ASP A 871 33.90 -3.44 -12.42
N THR A 872 33.78 -3.72 -13.73
CA THR A 872 34.69 -3.21 -14.76
C THR A 872 34.53 -1.70 -14.95
N ALA A 873 33.29 -1.18 -14.92
CA ALA A 873 33.05 0.25 -14.98
C ALA A 873 33.64 0.94 -13.76
N LEU A 874 33.44 0.38 -12.56
CA LEU A 874 34.01 0.90 -11.32
C LEU A 874 35.54 0.88 -11.35
N GLN A 875 36.15 -0.21 -11.83
CA GLN A 875 37.60 -0.35 -11.96
C GLN A 875 38.16 0.65 -12.98
N THR A 876 37.54 0.76 -14.16
CA THR A 876 37.93 1.73 -15.20
C THR A 876 37.82 3.16 -14.67
N LEU A 877 36.74 3.48 -13.96
CA LEU A 877 36.55 4.78 -13.32
C LEU A 877 37.65 5.09 -12.30
N ARG A 878 38.15 4.07 -11.59
CA ARG A 878 39.27 4.20 -10.65
C ARG A 878 40.62 4.40 -11.35
N GLU A 879 40.88 3.61 -12.39
CA GLU A 879 42.20 3.48 -13.04
C GLU A 879 42.45 4.55 -14.11
N THR A 880 41.62 4.59 -15.14
CA THR A 880 41.82 5.48 -16.30
C THR A 880 41.09 6.81 -16.14
N ARG A 881 40.12 6.85 -15.21
CA ARG A 881 39.30 8.03 -14.89
C ARG A 881 38.55 8.60 -16.12
N SER A 882 38.43 7.80 -17.17
CA SER A 882 37.60 8.07 -18.34
C SER A 882 37.16 6.75 -18.97
N ILE A 883 35.87 6.62 -19.26
CA ILE A 883 35.37 5.48 -20.02
C ILE A 883 35.61 5.77 -21.50
N GLY A 884 36.72 5.25 -22.00
CA GLY A 884 37.20 5.44 -23.38
C GLY A 884 36.88 4.25 -24.28
N GLU A 885 37.48 4.27 -25.48
CA GLU A 885 37.37 3.19 -26.47
C GLU A 885 37.86 1.84 -25.93
N GLU A 886 38.79 1.85 -24.98
CA GLU A 886 39.35 0.65 -24.34
C GLU A 886 38.31 -0.11 -23.51
N PHE A 887 37.54 0.56 -22.64
CA PHE A 887 36.40 -0.03 -21.93
C PHE A 887 35.33 -0.53 -22.92
N GLN A 888 35.05 0.25 -23.96
CA GLN A 888 34.07 -0.15 -24.99
C GLN A 888 34.56 -1.35 -25.83
N SER A 889 35.87 -1.50 -26.01
CA SER A 889 36.49 -2.64 -26.71
C SER A 889 36.47 -3.89 -25.82
N GLU A 890 36.83 -3.75 -24.54
CA GLU A 890 36.78 -4.84 -23.57
C GLU A 890 35.34 -5.33 -23.35
N MET A 891 34.38 -4.42 -23.16
CA MET A 891 32.98 -4.78 -23.01
C MET A 891 32.35 -5.36 -24.29
N ARG A 892 32.93 -5.11 -25.47
CA ARG A 892 32.51 -5.75 -26.73
C ARG A 892 32.92 -7.22 -26.76
N ASN A 893 34.18 -7.51 -26.46
CA ASN A 893 34.77 -8.84 -26.67
C ASN A 893 34.52 -9.78 -25.48
N LYS A 894 34.69 -9.29 -24.24
CA LYS A 894 34.73 -10.14 -23.05
C LYS A 894 33.41 -10.84 -22.71
N PRO A 895 32.24 -10.24 -22.95
CA PRO A 895 30.98 -10.95 -22.76
C PRO A 895 30.73 -12.05 -23.80
N VAL A 896 31.32 -11.96 -24.99
CA VAL A 896 31.34 -13.07 -25.97
C VAL A 896 32.23 -14.18 -25.43
N ASP A 897 33.39 -13.84 -24.89
CA ASP A 897 34.28 -14.83 -24.26
C ASP A 897 33.63 -15.49 -23.03
N MET A 898 32.93 -14.73 -22.18
CA MET A 898 32.16 -15.26 -21.06
C MET A 898 30.97 -16.13 -21.52
N LEU A 899 30.30 -15.74 -22.60
CA LEU A 899 29.25 -16.54 -23.24
C LEU A 899 29.78 -17.86 -23.75
N VAL A 900 30.90 -17.83 -24.48
CA VAL A 900 31.58 -19.02 -25.02
C VAL A 900 32.02 -19.91 -23.86
N GLN A 901 32.68 -19.35 -22.85
CA GLN A 901 33.20 -20.10 -21.72
C GLN A 901 32.07 -20.69 -20.84
N GLN A 902 30.98 -19.97 -20.63
CA GLN A 902 29.84 -20.46 -19.84
C GLN A 902 29.01 -21.48 -20.62
N PHE A 903 28.87 -21.30 -21.94
CA PHE A 903 28.29 -22.30 -22.83
C PHE A 903 29.15 -23.57 -22.85
N GLU A 904 30.46 -23.47 -23.02
CA GLU A 904 31.39 -24.60 -23.04
C GLU A 904 31.46 -25.35 -21.71
N ASN A 905 31.44 -24.64 -20.58
CA ASN A 905 31.63 -25.25 -19.26
C ASN A 905 30.34 -25.75 -18.61
N GLU A 906 29.20 -25.08 -18.81
CA GLU A 906 27.96 -25.44 -18.10
C GLU A 906 26.95 -26.12 -19.04
N LEU A 907 26.74 -25.57 -20.24
CA LEU A 907 25.72 -26.07 -21.17
C LEU A 907 26.24 -27.14 -22.11
N GLY A 908 27.52 -27.10 -22.47
CA GLY A 908 28.19 -28.09 -23.31
C GLY A 908 28.04 -29.50 -22.73
N PRO A 909 28.35 -29.72 -21.44
CA PRO A 909 28.17 -31.03 -20.81
C PRO A 909 26.70 -31.47 -20.75
N GLU A 910 25.76 -30.57 -20.46
CA GLU A 910 24.33 -30.87 -20.39
C GLU A 910 23.75 -31.18 -21.78
N PHE A 911 24.12 -30.40 -22.79
CA PHE A 911 23.76 -30.61 -24.19
C PHE A 911 24.34 -31.93 -24.70
N ILE A 912 25.61 -32.21 -24.43
CA ILE A 912 26.26 -33.49 -24.74
C ILE A 912 25.54 -34.63 -24.02
N ALA A 913 25.19 -34.48 -22.74
CA ALA A 913 24.46 -35.51 -21.99
C ALA A 913 23.07 -35.77 -22.59
N LYS A 914 22.35 -34.72 -23.00
CA LYS A 914 21.02 -34.81 -23.59
C LYS A 914 21.05 -35.39 -25.01
N CYS A 915 22.04 -35.03 -25.82
CA CYS A 915 22.32 -35.67 -27.10
C CYS A 915 22.71 -37.14 -26.91
N THR A 916 23.55 -37.45 -25.92
CA THR A 916 23.95 -38.82 -25.59
C THR A 916 22.75 -39.65 -25.15
N GLU A 917 21.85 -39.09 -24.34
CA GLU A 917 20.65 -39.78 -23.90
C GLU A 917 19.66 -39.97 -25.05
N THR A 918 19.49 -38.97 -25.91
CA THR A 918 18.67 -39.06 -27.13
C THR A 918 19.20 -40.13 -28.08
N LEU A 919 20.52 -40.18 -28.29
CA LEU A 919 21.19 -41.21 -29.07
C LEU A 919 21.04 -42.60 -28.44
N ARG A 920 21.11 -42.72 -27.09
CA ARG A 920 20.86 -43.99 -26.39
C ARG A 920 19.43 -44.47 -26.53
N VAL A 921 18.45 -43.57 -26.48
CA VAL A 921 17.03 -43.87 -26.70
C VAL A 921 16.84 -44.35 -28.14
N GLN A 922 17.38 -43.64 -29.13
CA GLN A 922 17.33 -44.03 -30.54
C GLN A 922 18.00 -45.39 -30.81
N LEU A 923 19.15 -45.66 -30.19
CA LEU A 923 19.86 -46.94 -30.29
C LEU A 923 19.10 -48.09 -29.61
N ARG A 924 18.40 -47.85 -28.49
CA ARG A 924 17.55 -48.85 -27.82
C ARG A 924 16.30 -49.19 -28.61
N GLU A 925 15.77 -48.22 -29.35
CA GLU A 925 14.55 -48.39 -30.16
C GLU A 925 14.81 -48.99 -31.55
N GLY A 926 16.06 -49.32 -31.88
CA GLY A 926 16.41 -50.05 -33.11
C GLY A 926 16.11 -49.30 -34.41
N ARG A 927 15.91 -47.98 -34.36
CA ARG A 927 15.71 -47.17 -35.56
C ARG A 927 17.06 -46.62 -36.04
N PRO A 928 17.38 -46.71 -37.35
CA PRO A 928 18.57 -46.07 -37.89
C PRO A 928 18.47 -44.54 -37.72
N PRO A 929 19.60 -43.82 -37.58
CA PRO A 929 19.59 -42.39 -37.35
C PRO A 929 19.11 -41.66 -38.62
N SER A 930 17.82 -41.35 -38.71
CA SER A 930 17.34 -40.36 -39.67
C SER A 930 17.48 -38.99 -39.04
N PHE A 931 18.60 -38.31 -39.31
CA PHE A 931 18.64 -36.85 -39.20
C PHE A 931 17.90 -36.26 -40.39
N SER A 932 16.57 -36.30 -40.36
CA SER A 932 15.75 -35.49 -41.25
C SER A 932 15.73 -34.06 -40.72
N ASN A 933 16.21 -33.13 -41.55
CA ASN A 933 16.06 -31.68 -41.38
C ASN A 933 14.64 -31.33 -40.92
N PRO A 934 14.45 -30.58 -39.83
CA PRO A 934 13.14 -30.04 -39.49
C PRO A 934 12.93 -28.75 -40.29
N GLN A 935 12.84 -28.85 -41.62
CA GLN A 935 12.32 -27.80 -42.51
C GLN A 935 12.34 -28.29 -43.96
N ARG A 936 11.18 -28.18 -44.63
CA ARG A 936 10.80 -28.72 -45.94
C ARG A 936 10.27 -30.15 -45.89
N ASP A 937 8.96 -30.27 -45.69
CA ASP A 937 8.07 -30.98 -46.62
C ASP A 937 6.64 -30.88 -46.06
N GLN A 938 5.97 -29.77 -46.38
CA GLN A 938 4.50 -29.67 -46.35
C GLN A 938 4.08 -28.46 -47.19
N TYR A 939 4.38 -28.50 -48.49
CA TYR A 939 3.59 -27.87 -49.54
C TYR A 939 3.74 -28.73 -50.80
N ASP A 940 2.61 -28.97 -51.44
CA ASP A 940 2.38 -29.59 -52.75
C ASP A 940 2.36 -31.12 -52.88
N SER A 941 1.14 -31.67 -52.92
CA SER A 941 0.61 -32.21 -54.18
C SER A 941 -0.92 -32.41 -54.11
N ASP A 942 -1.58 -31.93 -55.17
CA ASP A 942 -2.99 -31.96 -55.49
C ASP A 942 -3.67 -33.36 -55.61
N ASP A 943 -5.01 -33.28 -55.61
CA ASP A 943 -5.99 -34.03 -56.42
C ASP A 943 -6.64 -35.35 -55.94
N SER A 944 -7.99 -35.28 -55.98
CA SER A 944 -9.00 -36.32 -56.28
C SER A 944 -9.44 -37.32 -55.19
N TYR A 945 -10.55 -37.02 -54.50
CA TYR A 945 -11.90 -37.58 -54.74
C TYR A 945 -12.94 -37.02 -53.76
#